data_AF-A0A1F5UNQ6-F1
#
_entry.id   AF-A0A1F5UNQ6-F1
#
_cell.length_a   1.000
_cell.length_b   1.000
_cell.length_c   1.000
_cell.angle_alpha   90.00
_cell.angle_beta   90.00
_cell.angle_gamma   90.00
#
_symmetry.space_group_name_H-M   'P 1'
#
loop_
_entity.id
_entity.type
_entity.pdbx_description
1 polymer ?
#
loop_
_entity_poly.entity_id
_entity_poly.type
_entity_poly.pdbx_seq_one_letter_code
_entity_poly.pdbx_strand_id
1 'polypeptide(L)'
;FYDLTLTLPREYQAALGADHQEDVQEAETEKGGGKEKTIHALSAVPVRSVPLSLGPNFRVYEFPDSESPIAVYYLPGHEASARLIASYAVESLDYYRKRWGEYPHRRLVIAETPSTRASFSGAAGDVLTLLNQQFFSEKDLAVPGLINRLLDYIIAHEVAHQWWGIGIGSDFNAENILSESLAQYFSITYFEEKYGASGPNVFQLERDGLLEKFVESQFGYINLREHMQGELPYMLAVKDQFDEAIVKPQQDVRFINNSAERLYNKGYLMLRALRGILGQETMDRLLVASYDRFLRQTATVEGFEALAQATSAQDLEDFFQKAFHSDGEEEGRAPYADYGVDRVDSHRKIDGKYEHMVYLFHRGELRMPVEVVARDRTGEDQKQIWKVEDQTEDHFVMVFDTANSLAQVQIDPESWVPDVDRLNNYYVLDDSSLFNRKVQFLATGENALPLDSYLIRFNPFSQLIEGGYLLDHRWVLGAGFAGFVKDLGRGSSVGALVGLLVDRGLIGQLSWQKMFFSNPELGILGQYWEATDQLEVSLLRRPDATGLPSLDKELGATGRMANVVSVSWVHQESLTQRMAWWASILNDPAAFTRLEIGGIKSYRLAPDIHLDARLSFGWSQGSLGIFHFDLRQLSSFDKVPAYPYVGNVRLLGQVDLNLPFQREMGYNLLNVAMLQDIDERIFLRFGNTWDSLDRVDLGNVDALKLEIGFEMTLSGPTLGGLFPWQLTVGVTYPLSPILGGERQIKQYIGLSTPFF
;
A
#
# COMPACT_ATOMS: atom_id res chain seq x y z
N PHE A 1 31.54 -22.69 5.30
CA PHE A 1 32.77 -22.06 5.79
C PHE A 1 33.37 -21.29 4.65
N TYR A 2 33.88 -20.10 4.93
CA TYR A 2 34.73 -19.38 4.01
C TYR A 2 35.83 -18.70 4.81
N ASP A 3 36.96 -18.49 4.14
CA ASP A 3 38.13 -17.73 4.60
C ASP A 3 38.37 -16.68 3.52
N LEU A 4 38.23 -15.40 3.89
CA LEU A 4 38.26 -14.26 2.99
C LEU A 4 39.35 -13.29 3.44
N THR A 5 40.22 -12.92 2.49
CA THR A 5 41.14 -11.80 2.63
C THR A 5 40.75 -10.70 1.66
N LEU A 6 40.56 -9.48 2.15
CA LEU A 6 40.09 -8.34 1.39
C LEU A 6 41.03 -7.14 1.59
N THR A 7 41.61 -6.61 0.51
CA THR A 7 42.42 -5.38 0.54
C THR A 7 41.60 -4.21 0.03
N LEU A 8 41.57 -3.13 0.81
CA LEU A 8 40.77 -1.92 0.55
C LEU A 8 41.62 -0.67 0.79
N PRO A 9 41.24 0.49 0.21
CA PRO A 9 41.80 1.77 0.63
C PRO A 9 41.60 1.97 2.14
N ARG A 10 42.57 2.57 2.83
CA ARG A 10 42.62 2.67 4.29
C ARG A 10 41.39 3.36 4.89
N GLU A 11 40.83 4.32 4.17
CA GLU A 11 39.64 5.07 4.57
C GLU A 11 38.35 4.24 4.54
N TYR A 12 38.32 3.11 3.82
CA TYR A 12 37.15 2.24 3.76
C TYR A 12 37.02 1.39 5.03
N GLN A 13 35.78 1.17 5.44
CA GLN A 13 35.40 0.14 6.40
C GLN A 13 34.62 -0.97 5.69
N ALA A 14 34.71 -2.18 6.22
CA ALA A 14 33.97 -3.33 5.71
C ALA A 14 33.11 -3.94 6.82
N ALA A 15 31.80 -4.01 6.58
CA ALA A 15 30.87 -4.84 7.33
C ALA A 15 30.81 -6.20 6.63
N LEU A 16 31.47 -7.22 7.20
CA LEU A 16 31.50 -8.58 6.65
C LEU A 16 30.62 -9.51 7.48
N GLY A 17 29.78 -10.30 6.79
CA GLY A 17 28.97 -11.35 7.40
C GLY A 17 29.80 -12.58 7.77
N ALA A 18 30.65 -12.43 8.77
CA ALA A 18 31.59 -13.44 9.26
C ALA A 18 31.52 -13.57 10.78
N ASP A 19 31.78 -14.77 11.30
CA ASP A 19 31.90 -15.01 12.74
C ASP A 19 33.10 -14.27 13.35
N HIS A 20 34.15 -14.08 12.55
CA HIS A 20 35.38 -13.37 12.92
C HIS A 20 35.80 -12.41 11.81
N GLN A 21 36.25 -11.22 12.21
CA GLN A 21 36.82 -10.20 11.33
C GLN A 21 37.94 -9.47 12.07
N GLU A 22 39.09 -9.30 11.42
CA GLU A 22 40.25 -8.59 11.96
C GLU A 22 41.04 -7.85 10.87
N ASP A 23 41.69 -6.75 11.24
CA ASP A 23 42.63 -6.02 10.38
C ASP A 23 44.02 -6.67 10.51
N VAL A 24 44.58 -7.17 9.40
CA VAL A 24 45.81 -7.98 9.40
C VAL A 24 47.05 -7.17 9.00
N GLN A 25 46.91 -6.19 8.11
CA GLN A 25 48.05 -5.40 7.62
C GLN A 25 47.64 -4.00 7.14
N GLU A 26 48.41 -2.98 7.50
CA GLU A 26 48.38 -1.66 6.84
C GLU A 26 49.65 -1.50 5.99
N ALA A 27 49.52 -1.16 4.71
CA ALA A 27 50.65 -0.99 3.79
C ALA A 27 50.56 0.34 3.00
N GLU A 28 51.71 0.96 2.72
CA GLU A 28 51.80 2.08 1.78
C GLU A 28 52.01 1.51 0.36
N THR A 29 51.17 1.91 -0.60
CA THR A 29 51.30 1.41 -1.98
C THR A 29 52.53 2.00 -2.67
N GLU A 30 53.39 1.13 -3.21
CA GLU A 30 54.60 1.54 -3.96
C GLU A 30 54.30 2.25 -5.29
N LYS A 31 53.04 2.24 -5.75
CA LYS A 31 52.59 2.91 -6.98
C LYS A 31 51.26 3.63 -6.78
N GLY A 32 51.31 4.82 -6.19
CA GLY A 32 50.15 5.74 -6.22
C GLY A 32 49.83 6.51 -4.95
N GLY A 33 50.61 6.41 -3.87
CA GLY A 33 50.47 7.27 -2.69
C GLY A 33 49.22 7.05 -1.83
N GLY A 34 48.37 6.07 -2.17
CA GLY A 34 47.23 5.63 -1.35
C GLY A 34 47.68 4.66 -0.26
N LYS A 35 47.13 4.78 0.94
CA LYS A 35 47.31 3.78 2.01
C LYS A 35 46.25 2.69 1.84
N GLU A 36 46.65 1.43 1.98
CA GLU A 36 45.75 0.28 1.92
C GLU A 36 45.70 -0.43 3.29
N LYS A 37 44.59 -1.11 3.55
CA LYS A 37 44.45 -2.05 4.66
C LYS A 37 43.94 -3.39 4.17
N THR A 38 44.38 -4.46 4.80
CA THR A 38 43.94 -5.82 4.53
C THR A 38 43.14 -6.35 5.72
N ILE A 39 41.92 -6.79 5.44
CA ILE A 39 40.99 -7.39 6.39
C ILE A 39 40.95 -8.89 6.14
N HIS A 40 40.99 -9.67 7.21
CA HIS A 40 40.74 -11.11 7.18
C HIS A 40 39.41 -11.41 7.88
N ALA A 41 38.60 -12.24 7.25
CA ALA A 41 37.30 -12.65 7.77
C ALA A 41 37.08 -14.14 7.58
N LEU A 42 36.53 -14.77 8.63
CA LEU A 42 36.34 -16.20 8.70
C LEU A 42 34.94 -16.51 9.23
N SER A 43 34.20 -17.36 8.53
CA SER A 43 33.05 -18.03 9.13
C SER A 43 33.41 -19.45 9.57
N ALA A 44 33.22 -19.70 10.86
CA ALA A 44 33.58 -20.96 11.52
C ALA A 44 32.55 -22.07 11.26
N VAL A 45 31.42 -21.74 10.65
CA VAL A 45 30.30 -22.65 10.37
C VAL A 45 30.02 -22.74 8.86
N PRO A 46 29.29 -23.78 8.39
CA PRO A 46 28.69 -23.76 7.05
C PRO A 46 27.78 -22.53 6.89
N VAL A 47 27.93 -21.81 5.77
CA VAL A 47 27.18 -20.60 5.42
C VAL A 47 26.72 -20.69 3.98
N ARG A 48 25.68 -19.94 3.63
CA ARG A 48 25.09 -19.94 2.27
C ARG A 48 25.57 -18.77 1.42
N SER A 49 26.01 -17.71 2.08
CA SER A 49 26.38 -16.45 1.47
C SER A 49 27.69 -15.91 2.04
N VAL A 50 28.30 -14.97 1.32
CA VAL A 50 29.46 -14.18 1.77
C VAL A 50 29.08 -12.70 1.66
N PRO A 51 28.18 -12.21 2.54
CA PRO A 51 27.63 -10.87 2.39
C PRO A 51 28.63 -9.83 2.90
N LEU A 52 28.74 -8.71 2.18
CA LEU A 52 29.65 -7.62 2.51
C LEU A 52 29.06 -6.26 2.15
N SER A 53 29.36 -5.26 2.97
CA SER A 53 29.08 -3.85 2.69
C SER A 53 30.33 -3.00 2.97
N LEU A 54 30.69 -2.13 2.04
CA LEU A 54 31.92 -1.35 2.07
C LEU A 54 31.61 0.14 1.95
N GLY A 55 32.20 0.96 2.81
CA GLY A 55 31.98 2.41 2.77
C GLY A 55 33.14 3.21 3.37
N PRO A 56 33.50 4.37 2.77
CA PRO A 56 34.60 5.22 3.27
C PRO A 56 34.27 5.97 4.57
N ASN A 57 32.99 6.05 4.93
CA ASN A 57 32.52 6.88 6.03
C ASN A 57 31.81 6.10 7.14
N PHE A 58 31.80 4.76 7.10
CA PHE A 58 31.14 4.01 8.16
C PHE A 58 31.81 4.27 9.52
N ARG A 59 30.95 4.47 10.51
CA ARG A 59 31.26 4.35 11.93
C ARG A 59 30.63 3.06 12.43
N VAL A 60 31.17 2.51 13.51
CA VAL A 60 30.68 1.26 14.10
C VAL A 60 30.20 1.55 15.51
N TYR A 61 29.01 1.04 15.83
CA TYR A 61 28.51 0.95 17.19
C TYR A 61 28.48 -0.52 17.57
N GLU A 62 29.19 -0.86 18.64
CA GLU A 62 29.21 -2.22 19.17
C GLU A 62 28.37 -2.27 20.43
N PHE A 63 27.50 -3.27 20.53
CA PHE A 63 26.75 -3.62 21.72
C PHE A 63 27.40 -4.88 22.34
N PRO A 64 28.30 -4.73 23.32
CA PRO A 64 29.08 -5.86 23.83
C PRO A 64 28.35 -6.70 24.89
N ASP A 65 27.27 -6.19 25.50
CA ASP A 65 26.60 -6.81 26.65
C ASP A 65 25.53 -7.87 26.24
N SER A 66 25.50 -8.28 24.98
CA SER A 66 24.64 -9.36 24.48
C SER A 66 25.38 -10.70 24.37
N GLU A 67 24.66 -11.82 24.50
CA GLU A 67 25.25 -13.16 24.39
C GLU A 67 25.91 -13.41 23.02
N SER A 68 25.36 -12.80 21.97
CA SER A 68 26.00 -12.65 20.65
C SER A 68 26.25 -11.16 20.40
N PRO A 69 27.51 -10.68 20.34
CA PRO A 69 27.81 -9.28 20.09
C PRO A 69 27.15 -8.76 18.82
N ILE A 70 26.60 -7.54 18.89
CA ILE A 70 25.97 -6.88 17.74
C ILE A 70 26.80 -5.66 17.34
N ALA A 71 27.11 -5.55 16.05
CA ALA A 71 27.81 -4.41 15.48
C ALA A 71 26.93 -3.73 14.41
N VAL A 72 26.69 -2.43 14.56
CA VAL A 72 25.95 -1.62 13.59
C VAL A 72 26.91 -0.68 12.88
N TYR A 73 27.02 -0.81 11.56
CA TYR A 73 27.77 0.07 10.66
C TYR A 73 26.83 1.14 10.11
N TYR A 74 27.14 2.40 10.37
CA TYR A 74 26.26 3.53 10.07
C TYR A 74 27.05 4.74 9.55
N LEU A 75 26.37 5.66 8.88
CA LEU A 75 26.95 6.91 8.37
C LEU A 75 26.99 8.01 9.45
N PRO A 76 27.93 8.98 9.38
CA PRO A 76 28.06 10.03 10.38
C PRO A 76 26.75 10.81 10.57
N GLY A 77 26.34 11.04 11.82
CA GLY A 77 25.06 11.68 12.15
C GLY A 77 23.94 10.69 12.51
N HIS A 78 24.15 9.39 12.31
CA HIS A 78 23.16 8.34 12.62
C HIS A 78 23.46 7.57 13.92
N GLU A 79 24.28 8.13 14.82
CA GLU A 79 24.72 7.46 16.05
C GLU A 79 23.56 7.02 16.95
N ALA A 80 22.52 7.87 17.07
CA ALA A 80 21.36 7.57 17.91
C ALA A 80 20.51 6.43 17.31
N SER A 81 20.27 6.48 15.99
CA SER A 81 19.56 5.43 15.26
C SER A 81 20.31 4.10 15.32
N ALA A 82 21.64 4.10 15.16
CA ALA A 82 22.46 2.90 15.27
C ALA A 82 22.37 2.23 16.65
N ARG A 83 22.33 3.02 17.73
CA ARG A 83 22.13 2.51 19.09
C ARG A 83 20.75 1.89 19.28
N LEU A 84 19.72 2.55 18.77
CA LEU A 84 18.34 2.05 18.85
C LEU A 84 18.18 0.75 18.07
N ILE A 85 18.71 0.70 16.85
CA ILE A 85 18.71 -0.49 15.98
C ILE A 85 19.43 -1.66 16.67
N ALA A 86 20.58 -1.41 17.29
CA ALA A 86 21.29 -2.44 18.06
C ALA A 86 20.42 -2.99 19.20
N SER A 87 19.73 -2.12 19.96
CA SER A 87 18.85 -2.56 21.05
C SER A 87 17.70 -3.44 20.56
N TYR A 88 17.00 -3.05 19.49
CA TYR A 88 15.93 -3.87 18.91
C TYR A 88 16.44 -5.20 18.34
N ALA A 89 17.63 -5.19 17.74
CA ALA A 89 18.27 -6.41 17.27
C ALA A 89 18.60 -7.36 18.43
N VAL A 90 19.11 -6.86 19.56
CA VAL A 90 19.35 -7.69 20.76
C VAL A 90 18.04 -8.30 21.25
N GLU A 91 16.98 -7.50 21.37
CA GLU A 91 15.70 -7.96 21.93
C GLU A 91 15.05 -9.06 21.08
N SER A 92 14.98 -8.87 19.76
CA SER A 92 14.43 -9.87 18.83
C SER A 92 15.31 -11.13 18.74
N LEU A 93 16.63 -10.96 18.67
CA LEU A 93 17.58 -12.08 18.66
C LEU A 93 17.48 -12.94 19.93
N ASP A 94 17.42 -12.31 21.10
CA ASP A 94 17.24 -13.00 22.38
C ASP A 94 15.90 -13.72 22.48
N TYR A 95 14.84 -13.10 21.95
CA TYR A 95 13.51 -13.69 21.95
C TYR A 95 13.47 -14.96 21.09
N TYR A 96 14.00 -14.92 19.85
CA TYR A 96 14.07 -16.10 18.99
C TYR A 96 14.98 -17.19 19.57
N ARG A 97 16.14 -16.80 20.12
CA ARG A 97 17.09 -17.72 20.76
C ARG A 97 16.42 -18.55 21.86
N LYS A 98 15.74 -17.87 22.78
CA LYS A 98 15.10 -18.51 23.95
C LYS A 98 13.93 -19.41 23.56
N ARG A 99 13.23 -19.11 22.45
CA ARG A 99 11.98 -19.78 22.09
C ARG A 99 12.15 -20.90 21.08
N TRP A 100 12.97 -20.73 20.06
CA TRP A 100 12.98 -21.61 18.88
C TRP A 100 14.35 -22.19 18.51
N GLY A 101 15.41 -21.86 19.24
CA GLY A 101 16.72 -22.50 19.09
C GLY A 101 17.87 -21.50 19.05
N GLU A 102 19.08 -21.98 19.29
CA GLU A 102 20.28 -21.16 19.42
C GLU A 102 20.60 -20.32 18.16
N TYR A 103 21.20 -19.14 18.34
CA TYR A 103 21.70 -18.37 17.19
C TYR A 103 22.93 -19.09 16.60
N PRO A 104 22.97 -19.40 15.28
CA PRO A 104 24.00 -20.28 14.72
C PRO A 104 25.38 -19.62 14.55
N HIS A 105 25.48 -18.31 14.77
CA HIS A 105 26.71 -17.53 14.57
C HIS A 105 27.21 -16.88 15.86
N ARG A 106 28.44 -16.37 15.83
CA ARG A 106 29.08 -15.75 17.02
C ARG A 106 28.75 -14.28 17.21
N ARG A 107 28.29 -13.60 16.17
CA ARG A 107 27.95 -12.17 16.19
C ARG A 107 26.87 -11.88 15.15
N LEU A 108 26.19 -10.75 15.31
CA LEU A 108 25.30 -10.19 14.28
C LEU A 108 25.86 -8.84 13.83
N VAL A 109 25.82 -8.58 12.53
CA VAL A 109 26.24 -7.32 11.93
C VAL A 109 25.05 -6.69 11.21
N ILE A 110 24.82 -5.41 11.43
CA ILE A 110 23.84 -4.63 10.70
C ILE A 110 24.59 -3.52 9.98
N ALA A 111 24.30 -3.28 8.70
CA ALA A 111 24.90 -2.20 7.95
C ALA A 111 23.85 -1.33 7.26
N GLU A 112 23.98 -0.02 7.43
CA GLU A 112 23.26 0.98 6.67
C GLU A 112 23.61 0.88 5.18
N THR A 113 22.59 0.94 4.32
CA THR A 113 22.77 0.99 2.86
C THR A 113 22.07 2.20 2.24
N PRO A 114 22.73 2.92 1.31
CA PRO A 114 22.16 4.10 0.64
C PRO A 114 21.13 3.75 -0.43
N SER A 115 20.70 2.48 -0.56
CA SER A 115 19.72 2.08 -1.57
C SER A 115 18.40 2.85 -1.39
N THR A 116 18.14 3.83 -2.27
CA THR A 116 16.96 4.72 -2.28
C THR A 116 15.72 4.10 -2.93
N ARG A 117 15.76 2.83 -3.34
CA ARG A 117 14.59 2.20 -3.96
C ARG A 117 13.51 1.98 -2.91
N ALA A 118 12.37 2.65 -3.09
CA ALA A 118 11.23 2.70 -2.17
C ALA A 118 10.67 1.33 -1.70
N SER A 119 11.00 0.23 -2.39
CA SER A 119 10.55 -1.12 -2.05
C SER A 119 11.58 -1.96 -1.27
N PHE A 120 12.78 -1.42 -0.98
CA PHE A 120 13.83 -2.13 -0.24
C PHE A 120 13.88 -1.61 1.20
N SER A 121 13.34 -2.37 2.15
CA SER A 121 13.43 -2.03 3.59
C SER A 121 14.70 -2.62 4.23
N GLY A 122 15.01 -3.87 3.88
CA GLY A 122 16.20 -4.57 4.34
C GLY A 122 16.50 -5.81 3.50
N ALA A 123 17.61 -6.45 3.80
CA ALA A 123 17.93 -7.79 3.34
C ALA A 123 18.88 -8.49 4.32
N ALA A 124 18.67 -9.78 4.52
CA ALA A 124 19.52 -10.60 5.36
C ALA A 124 20.44 -11.51 4.54
N GLY A 125 21.68 -11.64 5.00
CA GLY A 125 22.61 -12.72 4.65
C GLY A 125 23.14 -13.37 5.92
N ASP A 126 24.05 -14.34 5.77
CA ASP A 126 24.73 -14.96 6.92
C ASP A 126 25.44 -13.86 7.73
N VAL A 127 25.09 -13.74 9.02
CA VAL A 127 25.62 -12.74 9.97
C VAL A 127 25.31 -11.27 9.65
N LEU A 128 25.15 -10.87 8.38
CA LEU A 128 24.96 -9.48 7.96
C LEU A 128 23.51 -9.19 7.54
N THR A 129 22.90 -8.19 8.17
CA THR A 129 21.66 -7.56 7.75
C THR A 129 21.94 -6.18 7.16
N LEU A 130 21.38 -5.89 5.99
CA LEU A 130 21.38 -4.55 5.39
C LEU A 130 20.06 -3.85 5.74
N LEU A 131 20.14 -2.59 6.14
CA LEU A 131 18.96 -1.75 6.41
C LEU A 131 19.03 -0.46 5.59
N ASN A 132 17.89 -0.08 5.01
CA ASN A 132 17.78 1.15 4.24
C ASN A 132 18.11 2.38 5.09
N GLN A 133 18.89 3.31 4.53
CA GLN A 133 19.26 4.59 5.13
C GLN A 133 18.06 5.38 5.68
N GLN A 134 16.85 5.25 5.12
CA GLN A 134 15.66 5.94 5.64
C GLN A 134 15.39 5.66 7.13
N PHE A 135 15.70 4.45 7.60
CA PHE A 135 15.55 4.06 9.00
C PHE A 135 16.62 4.65 9.92
N PHE A 136 17.65 5.27 9.35
CA PHE A 136 18.69 5.97 10.08
C PHE A 136 18.46 7.48 10.07
N SER A 137 18.12 8.06 8.91
CA SER A 137 18.04 9.51 8.70
C SER A 137 16.63 10.11 8.78
N GLU A 138 15.59 9.32 8.47
CA GLU A 138 14.23 9.87 8.23
C GLU A 138 13.24 9.59 9.36
N LYS A 139 13.51 8.56 10.18
CA LYS A 139 12.55 8.03 11.16
C LYS A 139 11.99 9.03 12.19
N ASP A 140 12.73 10.10 12.46
CA ASP A 140 12.38 11.14 13.44
C ASP A 140 12.04 12.50 12.80
N LEU A 141 11.84 12.54 11.47
CA LEU A 141 11.43 13.76 10.77
C LEU A 141 10.01 14.17 11.17
N ALA A 142 9.84 15.45 11.48
CA ALA A 142 8.63 16.11 11.99
C ALA A 142 8.15 15.63 13.37
N VAL A 143 8.12 14.31 13.61
CA VAL A 143 7.66 13.71 14.87
C VAL A 143 8.69 12.67 15.34
N PRO A 144 9.40 12.92 16.45
CA PRO A 144 10.36 11.96 16.99
C PRO A 144 9.69 10.63 17.35
N GLY A 145 10.35 9.53 17.00
CA GLY A 145 9.92 8.18 17.34
C GLY A 145 8.70 7.66 16.59
N LEU A 146 8.16 8.43 15.62
CA LEU A 146 6.92 8.12 14.93
C LEU A 146 6.88 6.69 14.36
N ILE A 147 7.98 6.26 13.74
CA ILE A 147 8.09 4.92 13.13
C ILE A 147 8.97 3.97 13.94
N ASN A 148 9.28 4.24 15.22
CA ASN A 148 10.16 3.39 16.02
C ASN A 148 9.63 1.95 16.15
N ARG A 149 8.32 1.76 16.35
CA ARG A 149 7.74 0.41 16.42
C ARG A 149 7.76 -0.30 15.06
N LEU A 150 7.50 0.43 13.97
CA LEU A 150 7.63 -0.12 12.62
C LEU A 150 9.09 -0.55 12.35
N LEU A 151 10.07 0.25 12.77
CA LEU A 151 11.49 -0.08 12.68
C LEU A 151 11.83 -1.35 13.49
N ASP A 152 11.31 -1.47 14.70
CA ASP A 152 11.49 -2.67 15.54
C ASP A 152 10.95 -3.93 14.86
N TYR A 153 9.75 -3.86 14.27
CA TYR A 153 9.20 -4.96 13.44
C TYR A 153 10.12 -5.31 12.26
N ILE A 154 10.61 -4.31 11.52
CA ILE A 154 11.49 -4.56 10.35
C ILE A 154 12.79 -5.23 10.80
N ILE A 155 13.42 -4.76 11.88
CA ILE A 155 14.62 -5.40 12.42
C ILE A 155 14.31 -6.81 12.88
N ALA A 156 13.19 -7.03 13.56
CA ALA A 156 12.78 -8.36 14.00
C ALA A 156 12.57 -9.32 12.82
N HIS A 157 12.05 -8.84 11.68
CA HIS A 157 11.92 -9.60 10.43
C HIS A 157 13.28 -9.99 9.85
N GLU A 158 14.17 -9.00 9.68
CA GLU A 158 15.50 -9.26 9.12
C GLU A 158 16.37 -10.16 10.02
N VAL A 159 16.22 -10.05 11.35
CA VAL A 159 16.87 -10.95 12.31
C VAL A 159 16.28 -12.35 12.26
N ALA A 160 14.97 -12.48 12.02
CA ALA A 160 14.32 -13.80 11.91
C ALA A 160 14.88 -14.62 10.73
N HIS A 161 15.36 -13.96 9.67
CA HIS A 161 16.00 -14.65 8.56
C HIS A 161 17.25 -15.46 8.95
N GLN A 162 17.88 -15.12 10.08
CA GLN A 162 19.00 -15.91 10.60
C GLN A 162 18.58 -17.33 11.03
N TRP A 163 17.30 -17.56 11.32
CA TRP A 163 16.70 -18.88 11.48
C TRP A 163 16.12 -19.40 10.15
N TRP A 164 15.42 -18.56 9.39
CA TRP A 164 14.63 -18.96 8.22
C TRP A 164 15.07 -18.27 6.90
N GLY A 165 15.39 -19.04 5.88
CA GLY A 165 15.97 -18.57 4.62
C GLY A 165 17.50 -18.63 4.62
N ILE A 166 18.16 -18.10 5.66
CA ILE A 166 19.62 -18.16 5.80
C ILE A 166 20.06 -19.37 6.63
N GLY A 167 19.61 -19.49 7.88
CA GLY A 167 19.95 -20.61 8.77
C GLY A 167 19.42 -21.94 8.22
N ILE A 168 18.10 -22.07 8.17
CA ILE A 168 17.38 -23.09 7.42
C ILE A 168 17.19 -22.55 6.00
N GLY A 169 17.76 -23.19 5.00
CA GLY A 169 17.59 -22.75 3.61
C GLY A 169 16.23 -23.13 3.05
N SER A 170 15.84 -22.47 1.96
CA SER A 170 14.68 -22.83 1.16
C SER A 170 15.01 -22.72 -0.33
N ASP A 171 14.14 -23.27 -1.19
CA ASP A 171 14.17 -22.94 -2.60
C ASP A 171 13.55 -21.54 -2.80
N PHE A 172 14.38 -20.51 -2.95
CA PHE A 172 13.92 -19.15 -3.19
C PHE A 172 13.13 -18.97 -4.50
N ASN A 173 13.17 -19.93 -5.43
CA ASN A 173 12.37 -19.86 -6.65
C ASN A 173 10.92 -20.33 -6.44
N ALA A 174 10.71 -21.44 -5.72
CA ALA A 174 9.39 -22.06 -5.61
C ALA A 174 8.79 -22.04 -4.20
N GLU A 175 9.63 -22.06 -3.17
CA GLU A 175 9.27 -22.29 -1.77
C GLU A 175 9.79 -21.18 -0.85
N ASN A 176 9.86 -19.95 -1.38
CA ASN A 176 10.35 -18.80 -0.62
C ASN A 176 9.45 -18.45 0.59
N ILE A 177 8.27 -19.04 0.69
CA ILE A 177 7.42 -19.05 1.90
C ILE A 177 8.21 -19.42 3.16
N LEU A 178 9.09 -20.41 3.07
CA LEU A 178 9.88 -20.86 4.23
C LEU A 178 10.91 -19.82 4.68
N SER A 179 11.25 -18.85 3.83
CA SER A 179 12.07 -17.69 4.19
C SER A 179 11.16 -16.56 4.68
N GLU A 180 10.35 -16.01 3.78
CA GLU A 180 9.65 -14.74 4.03
C GLU A 180 8.51 -14.88 5.03
N SER A 181 7.65 -15.88 4.88
CA SER A 181 6.49 -16.02 5.77
C SER A 181 6.85 -16.53 7.15
N LEU A 182 7.89 -17.36 7.29
CA LEU A 182 8.36 -17.77 8.62
C LEU A 182 9.11 -16.63 9.32
N ALA A 183 9.88 -15.82 8.59
CA ALA A 183 10.44 -14.58 9.13
C ALA A 183 9.32 -13.60 9.56
N GLN A 184 8.29 -13.45 8.75
CA GLN A 184 7.09 -12.66 9.04
C GLN A 184 6.34 -13.19 10.28
N TYR A 185 6.18 -14.51 10.38
CA TYR A 185 5.55 -15.15 11.53
C TYR A 185 6.33 -14.91 12.82
N PHE A 186 7.66 -15.02 12.77
CA PHE A 186 8.55 -14.72 13.90
C PHE A 186 8.42 -13.25 14.32
N SER A 187 8.51 -12.33 13.36
CA SER A 187 8.51 -10.89 13.61
C SER A 187 7.17 -10.37 14.12
N ILE A 188 6.04 -10.80 13.53
CA ILE A 188 4.71 -10.40 14.02
C ILE A 188 4.40 -11.04 15.36
N THR A 189 4.75 -12.31 15.59
CA THR A 189 4.54 -12.95 16.90
C THR A 189 5.32 -12.23 18.00
N TYR A 190 6.59 -11.88 17.74
CA TYR A 190 7.39 -11.03 18.63
C TYR A 190 6.73 -9.67 18.89
N PHE A 191 6.27 -9.02 17.82
CA PHE A 191 5.66 -7.70 17.88
C PHE A 191 4.35 -7.70 18.69
N GLU A 192 3.48 -8.69 18.47
CA GLU A 192 2.22 -8.85 19.20
C GLU A 192 2.44 -9.12 20.69
N GLU A 193 3.44 -9.93 21.05
CA GLU A 193 3.77 -10.18 22.46
C GLU A 193 4.34 -8.94 23.15
N LYS A 194 5.10 -8.12 22.42
CA LYS A 194 5.71 -6.90 22.95
C LYS A 194 4.74 -5.72 23.06
N TYR A 195 3.90 -5.52 22.04
CA TYR A 195 3.07 -4.32 21.90
C TYR A 195 1.56 -4.58 21.97
N GLY A 196 1.13 -5.83 22.04
CA GLY A 196 -0.26 -6.26 22.04
C GLY A 196 -0.74 -6.67 20.65
N ALA A 197 -1.54 -7.73 20.58
CA ALA A 197 -2.08 -8.27 19.32
C ALA A 197 -3.29 -7.50 18.77
N SER A 198 -4.07 -6.88 19.65
CA SER A 198 -5.34 -6.22 19.30
C SER A 198 -5.26 -4.71 19.53
N GLY A 199 -6.04 -3.98 18.73
CA GLY A 199 -6.08 -2.51 18.79
C GLY A 199 -4.79 -1.87 18.27
N PRO A 200 -4.69 -0.54 18.35
CA PRO A 200 -3.61 0.17 17.68
C PRO A 200 -2.25 -0.07 18.34
N ASN A 201 -1.26 -0.46 17.54
CA ASN A 201 0.05 -0.84 18.07
C ASN A 201 1.25 -0.36 17.22
N VAL A 202 1.03 0.35 16.11
CA VAL A 202 2.13 0.84 15.24
C VAL A 202 2.58 2.25 15.61
N PHE A 203 1.68 3.23 15.55
CA PHE A 203 2.02 4.64 15.76
C PHE A 203 1.76 5.04 17.20
N GLN A 204 2.81 5.06 18.03
CA GLN A 204 2.76 5.56 19.40
C GLN A 204 3.59 6.84 19.51
N LEU A 205 2.95 7.89 20.02
CA LEU A 205 3.57 9.19 20.18
C LEU A 205 4.08 9.34 21.61
N GLU A 206 5.32 9.77 21.77
CA GLU A 206 5.95 9.91 23.09
C GLU A 206 5.54 11.21 23.82
N ARG A 207 4.97 12.17 23.09
CA ARG A 207 4.65 13.51 23.58
C ARG A 207 3.37 14.04 22.95
N ASP A 208 2.69 14.91 23.71
CA ASP A 208 1.57 15.68 23.18
C ASP A 208 2.07 16.90 22.39
N GLY A 209 1.55 17.07 21.19
CA GLY A 209 1.75 18.24 20.36
C GLY A 209 0.72 18.31 19.23
N LEU A 210 0.73 19.39 18.43
CA LEU A 210 -0.27 19.59 17.38
C LEU A 210 -0.08 18.61 16.22
N LEU A 211 1.16 18.38 15.81
CA LEU A 211 1.48 17.41 14.75
C LEU A 211 1.26 15.99 15.24
N GLU A 212 1.61 15.71 16.50
CA GLU A 212 1.41 14.44 17.17
C GLU A 212 -0.08 14.11 17.24
N LYS A 213 -0.93 14.99 17.77
CA LYS A 213 -2.39 14.76 17.81
C LYS A 213 -3.01 14.60 16.42
N PHE A 214 -2.50 15.34 15.44
CA PHE A 214 -2.91 15.16 14.06
C PHE A 214 -2.54 13.76 13.57
N VAL A 215 -1.30 13.32 13.74
CA VAL A 215 -0.84 11.98 13.38
C VAL A 215 -1.64 10.90 14.11
N GLU A 216 -1.89 11.06 15.41
CA GLU A 216 -2.73 10.16 16.21
C GLU A 216 -4.13 10.06 15.61
N SER A 217 -4.75 11.19 15.27
CA SER A 217 -6.08 11.19 14.65
C SER A 217 -6.10 10.50 13.29
N GLN A 218 -5.00 10.57 12.51
CA GLN A 218 -4.96 10.07 11.14
C GLN A 218 -4.45 8.63 11.02
N PHE A 219 -3.66 8.15 11.99
CA PHE A 219 -2.91 6.88 11.91
C PHE A 219 -2.86 6.12 13.23
N GLY A 220 -3.24 6.74 14.35
CA GLY A 220 -3.19 6.14 15.68
C GLY A 220 -4.16 4.97 15.89
N TYR A 221 -4.96 4.60 14.89
CA TYR A 221 -5.80 3.39 14.89
C TYR A 221 -5.10 2.16 14.29
N ILE A 222 -3.93 2.34 13.65
CA ILE A 222 -3.30 1.29 12.85
C ILE A 222 -2.72 0.19 13.76
N ASN A 223 -3.18 -1.03 13.48
CA ASN A 223 -2.61 -2.28 13.96
C ASN A 223 -1.75 -2.94 12.88
N LEU A 224 -0.57 -3.43 13.24
CA LEU A 224 0.40 -4.02 12.32
C LEU A 224 -0.18 -5.20 11.55
N ARG A 225 -0.70 -6.23 12.24
CA ARG A 225 -1.24 -7.45 11.65
C ARG A 225 -2.49 -7.19 10.81
N GLU A 226 -3.40 -6.38 11.35
CA GLU A 226 -4.72 -6.16 10.71
C GLU A 226 -4.60 -5.26 9.48
N HIS A 227 -3.82 -4.17 9.55
CA HIS A 227 -3.88 -3.12 8.54
C HIS A 227 -2.66 -3.04 7.62
N MET A 228 -1.49 -3.51 8.05
CA MET A 228 -0.23 -3.34 7.29
C MET A 228 0.38 -4.66 6.80
N GLN A 229 0.40 -5.68 7.65
CA GLN A 229 1.23 -6.88 7.50
C GLN A 229 0.41 -8.14 7.83
N GLY A 230 -0.67 -8.37 7.08
CA GLY A 230 -1.55 -9.52 7.28
C GLY A 230 -2.91 -9.38 6.60
N GLU A 231 -3.94 -9.03 7.38
CA GLU A 231 -5.34 -9.22 7.00
C GLU A 231 -5.80 -8.31 5.85
N LEU A 232 -5.79 -6.99 6.03
CA LEU A 232 -6.30 -6.05 5.03
C LEU A 232 -5.64 -6.20 3.65
N PRO A 233 -4.29 -6.28 3.53
CA PRO A 233 -3.65 -6.49 2.24
C PRO A 233 -4.05 -7.81 1.57
N TYR A 234 -4.16 -8.91 2.34
CA TYR A 234 -4.62 -10.20 1.83
C TYR A 234 -6.09 -10.15 1.37
N MET A 235 -6.98 -9.55 2.17
CA MET A 235 -8.39 -9.39 1.82
C MET A 235 -8.56 -8.60 0.51
N LEU A 236 -7.77 -7.54 0.32
CA LEU A 236 -7.74 -6.77 -0.93
C LEU A 236 -7.23 -7.61 -2.11
N ALA A 237 -6.14 -8.37 -1.92
CA ALA A 237 -5.61 -9.26 -2.96
C ALA A 237 -6.64 -10.31 -3.41
N VAL A 238 -7.40 -10.88 -2.47
CA VAL A 238 -8.47 -11.82 -2.76
C VAL A 238 -9.64 -11.13 -3.48
N LYS A 239 -10.11 -9.98 -2.97
CA LYS A 239 -11.19 -9.18 -3.58
C LYS A 239 -10.85 -8.80 -5.03
N ASP A 240 -9.61 -8.42 -5.28
CA ASP A 240 -9.13 -8.02 -6.61
C ASP A 240 -8.64 -9.18 -7.48
N GLN A 241 -8.83 -10.42 -7.03
CA GLN A 241 -8.47 -11.64 -7.76
C GLN A 241 -6.98 -11.70 -8.15
N PHE A 242 -6.11 -11.16 -7.30
CA PHE A 242 -4.65 -11.27 -7.38
C PHE A 242 -4.08 -12.36 -6.46
N ASP A 243 -4.96 -13.19 -5.89
CA ASP A 243 -4.57 -14.32 -5.05
C ASP A 243 -4.28 -15.59 -5.88
N GLU A 244 -3.23 -16.30 -5.50
CA GLU A 244 -2.79 -17.55 -6.14
C GLU A 244 -2.00 -18.44 -5.16
N ALA A 245 -1.64 -19.65 -5.58
CA ALA A 245 -0.86 -20.59 -4.76
C ALA A 245 0.48 -19.99 -4.28
N ILE A 246 0.85 -20.29 -3.04
CA ILE A 246 2.06 -19.79 -2.41
C ILE A 246 3.30 -20.57 -2.88
N VAL A 247 3.22 -21.89 -2.92
CA VAL A 247 4.31 -22.75 -3.41
C VAL A 247 4.19 -22.86 -4.91
N LYS A 248 5.05 -22.12 -5.62
CA LYS A 248 5.00 -22.00 -7.07
C LYS A 248 6.33 -21.44 -7.59
N PRO A 249 6.97 -22.08 -8.58
CA PRO A 249 8.15 -21.54 -9.24
C PRO A 249 7.90 -20.14 -9.80
N GLN A 250 8.87 -19.25 -9.73
CA GLN A 250 8.69 -17.86 -10.13
C GLN A 250 8.23 -17.70 -11.59
N GLN A 251 8.64 -18.60 -12.48
CA GLN A 251 8.21 -18.60 -13.88
C GLN A 251 6.72 -18.89 -14.10
N ASP A 252 6.08 -19.55 -13.14
CA ASP A 252 4.66 -19.92 -13.22
C ASP A 252 3.77 -18.92 -12.46
N VAL A 253 4.36 -17.98 -11.70
CA VAL A 253 3.65 -16.95 -10.93
C VAL A 253 2.90 -16.03 -11.89
N ARG A 254 1.58 -15.95 -11.69
CA ARG A 254 0.69 -15.13 -12.52
C ARG A 254 0.69 -13.67 -12.12
N PHE A 255 0.90 -13.36 -10.84
CA PHE A 255 0.82 -12.01 -10.30
C PHE A 255 2.14 -11.66 -9.63
N ILE A 256 3.23 -11.58 -10.40
CA ILE A 256 4.58 -11.40 -9.83
C ILE A 256 4.71 -10.10 -9.04
N ASN A 257 4.00 -9.04 -9.46
CA ASN A 257 3.91 -7.77 -8.77
C ASN A 257 3.03 -7.80 -7.50
N ASN A 258 2.33 -8.90 -7.24
CA ASN A 258 1.62 -9.19 -5.99
C ASN A 258 2.36 -10.23 -5.11
N SER A 259 3.63 -10.54 -5.42
CA SER A 259 4.38 -11.57 -4.69
C SER A 259 4.62 -11.22 -3.23
N ALA A 260 4.70 -9.92 -2.88
CA ALA A 260 4.81 -9.50 -1.48
C ALA A 260 3.57 -9.96 -0.69
N GLU A 261 2.37 -9.73 -1.22
CA GLU A 261 1.12 -10.18 -0.58
C GLU A 261 1.05 -11.70 -0.47
N ARG A 262 1.46 -12.41 -1.52
CA ARG A 262 1.46 -13.87 -1.58
C ARG A 262 2.46 -14.52 -0.62
N LEU A 263 3.68 -13.99 -0.52
CA LEU A 263 4.80 -14.58 0.23
C LEU A 263 4.96 -14.04 1.65
N TYR A 264 4.41 -12.87 1.97
CA TYR A 264 4.47 -12.30 3.32
C TYR A 264 3.11 -12.42 3.99
N ASN A 265 2.09 -11.73 3.45
CA ASN A 265 0.80 -11.58 4.14
C ASN A 265 -0.04 -12.86 4.12
N LYS A 266 -0.33 -13.42 2.94
CA LYS A 266 -1.05 -14.69 2.83
C LYS A 266 -0.32 -15.80 3.57
N GLY A 267 0.97 -15.96 3.31
CA GLY A 267 1.74 -17.05 3.91
C GLY A 267 1.90 -16.94 5.43
N TYR A 268 2.09 -15.75 5.98
CA TYR A 268 1.99 -15.50 7.43
C TYR A 268 0.63 -15.92 7.96
N LEU A 269 -0.46 -15.50 7.31
CA LEU A 269 -1.80 -15.84 7.74
C LEU A 269 -2.05 -17.36 7.70
N MET A 270 -1.52 -18.09 6.72
CA MET A 270 -1.61 -19.56 6.68
C MET A 270 -0.82 -20.21 7.82
N LEU A 271 0.36 -19.71 8.17
CA LEU A 271 1.13 -20.18 9.33
C LEU A 271 0.41 -19.85 10.66
N ARG A 272 -0.27 -18.71 10.74
CA ARG A 272 -1.11 -18.33 11.87
C ARG A 272 -2.35 -19.23 11.97
N ALA A 273 -2.97 -19.56 10.84
CA ALA A 273 -4.06 -20.53 10.76
C ALA A 273 -3.60 -21.92 11.24
N LEU A 274 -2.41 -22.36 10.82
CA LEU A 274 -1.80 -23.60 11.29
C LEU A 274 -1.57 -23.58 12.81
N ARG A 275 -1.08 -22.47 13.38
CA ARG A 275 -0.98 -22.29 14.84
C ARG A 275 -2.36 -22.42 15.51
N GLY A 276 -3.43 -21.90 14.89
CA GLY A 276 -4.81 -22.06 15.36
C GLY A 276 -5.25 -23.52 15.42
N ILE A 277 -4.89 -24.33 14.41
CA ILE A 277 -5.19 -25.78 14.34
C ILE A 277 -4.37 -26.56 15.38
N LEU A 278 -3.05 -26.30 15.46
CA LEU A 278 -2.11 -27.06 16.28
C LEU A 278 -2.14 -26.67 17.77
N GLY A 279 -2.52 -25.43 18.05
CA GLY A 279 -2.27 -24.78 19.33
C GLY A 279 -0.81 -24.31 19.50
N GLN A 280 -0.62 -23.33 20.39
CA GLN A 280 0.68 -22.69 20.63
C GLN A 280 1.82 -23.67 20.93
N GLU A 281 1.61 -24.55 21.90
CA GLU A 281 2.65 -25.46 22.40
C GLU A 281 3.14 -26.41 21.31
N THR A 282 2.23 -26.93 20.49
CA THR A 282 2.57 -27.82 19.38
C THR A 282 3.27 -27.06 18.26
N MET A 283 2.84 -25.83 17.96
CA MET A 283 3.51 -24.97 17.00
C MET A 283 4.95 -24.63 17.42
N ASP A 284 5.17 -24.27 18.70
CA ASP A 284 6.52 -24.01 19.21
C ASP A 284 7.41 -25.26 19.12
N ARG A 285 6.88 -26.45 19.47
CA ARG A 285 7.61 -27.71 19.30
C ARG A 285 7.93 -28.02 17.84
N LEU A 286 7.01 -27.73 16.91
CA LEU A 286 7.25 -27.88 15.46
C LEU A 286 8.39 -26.98 14.99
N LEU A 287 8.42 -25.72 15.42
CA LEU A 287 9.47 -24.77 15.03
C LEU A 287 10.83 -25.19 15.60
N VAL A 288 10.90 -25.63 16.87
CA VAL A 288 12.12 -26.18 17.47
C VAL A 288 12.57 -27.45 16.73
N ALA A 289 11.66 -28.38 16.44
CA ALA A 289 11.99 -29.59 15.70
C ALA A 289 12.47 -29.28 14.27
N SER A 290 11.92 -28.22 13.64
CA SER A 290 12.34 -27.77 12.32
C SER A 290 13.75 -27.21 12.35
N TYR A 291 14.07 -26.41 13.36
CA TYR A 291 15.41 -25.93 13.61
C TYR A 291 16.39 -27.10 13.77
N ASP A 292 16.11 -28.04 14.68
CA ASP A 292 16.99 -29.19 14.94
C ASP A 292 17.21 -30.07 13.71
N ARG A 293 16.18 -30.21 12.87
CA ARG A 293 16.23 -31.04 11.67
C ARG A 293 16.92 -30.37 10.50
N PHE A 294 16.64 -29.10 10.26
CA PHE A 294 16.95 -28.42 9.00
C PHE A 294 18.01 -27.33 9.10
N LEU A 295 18.53 -27.01 10.30
CA LEU A 295 19.62 -26.05 10.43
C LEU A 295 20.78 -26.41 9.49
N ARG A 296 21.20 -25.45 8.64
CA ARG A 296 22.23 -25.60 7.59
C ARG A 296 21.87 -26.57 6.45
N GLN A 297 20.62 -27.02 6.39
CA GLN A 297 20.05 -27.79 5.29
C GLN A 297 18.95 -26.98 4.59
N THR A 298 18.60 -27.36 3.38
CA THR A 298 17.47 -26.75 2.68
C THR A 298 16.20 -27.53 3.04
N ALA A 299 15.23 -26.85 3.64
CA ALA A 299 13.91 -27.40 3.93
C ALA A 299 12.99 -27.26 2.70
N THR A 300 11.97 -28.11 2.65
CA THR A 300 10.84 -27.97 1.72
C THR A 300 9.53 -27.91 2.49
N VAL A 301 8.48 -27.39 1.88
CA VAL A 301 7.13 -27.26 2.45
C VAL A 301 6.58 -28.63 2.78
N GLU A 302 6.79 -29.64 1.93
CA GLU A 302 6.41 -31.04 2.22
C GLU A 302 7.23 -31.60 3.40
N GLY A 303 8.51 -31.20 3.51
CA GLY A 303 9.35 -31.55 4.65
C GLY A 303 8.87 -30.93 5.96
N PHE A 304 8.40 -29.68 5.92
CA PHE A 304 7.81 -28.97 7.04
C PHE A 304 6.44 -29.56 7.41
N GLU A 305 5.59 -29.86 6.43
CA GLU A 305 4.31 -30.56 6.60
C GLU A 305 4.50 -31.92 7.28
N ALA A 306 5.40 -32.76 6.76
CA ALA A 306 5.67 -34.07 7.34
C ALA A 306 6.11 -33.97 8.81
N LEU A 307 6.87 -32.92 9.16
CA LEU A 307 7.27 -32.67 10.54
C LEU A 307 6.10 -32.13 11.39
N ALA A 308 5.23 -31.30 10.82
CA ALA A 308 4.01 -30.82 11.46
C ALA A 308 3.10 -31.98 11.85
N GLN A 309 2.83 -32.89 10.90
CA GLN A 309 2.03 -34.09 11.13
C GLN A 309 2.66 -35.02 12.17
N ALA A 310 3.98 -35.23 12.10
CA ALA A 310 4.69 -36.05 13.09
C ALA A 310 4.66 -35.45 14.51
N THR A 311 4.72 -34.12 14.62
CA THR A 311 4.74 -33.40 15.91
C THR A 311 3.35 -33.30 16.53
N SER A 312 2.31 -33.14 15.71
CA SER A 312 0.94 -32.95 16.14
C SER A 312 0.13 -34.25 16.25
N ALA A 313 0.54 -35.30 15.55
CA ALA A 313 -0.26 -36.50 15.30
C ALA A 313 -1.63 -36.21 14.65
N GLN A 314 -1.74 -35.10 13.91
CA GLN A 314 -2.91 -34.73 13.11
C GLN A 314 -2.62 -34.93 11.62
N ASP A 315 -3.66 -35.25 10.86
CA ASP A 315 -3.64 -35.24 9.39
C ASP A 315 -3.79 -33.79 8.91
N LEU A 316 -2.80 -33.30 8.17
CA LEU A 316 -2.74 -31.91 7.70
C LEU A 316 -2.66 -31.81 6.17
N GLU A 317 -2.79 -32.93 5.45
CA GLU A 317 -2.57 -33.00 4.00
C GLU A 317 -3.51 -32.05 3.25
N ASP A 318 -4.82 -32.07 3.57
CA ASP A 318 -5.81 -31.20 2.93
C ASP A 318 -5.55 -29.71 3.20
N PHE A 319 -5.17 -29.38 4.44
CA PHE A 319 -4.82 -28.01 4.81
C PHE A 319 -3.61 -27.53 4.01
N PHE A 320 -2.52 -28.30 3.97
CA PHE A 320 -1.31 -27.86 3.26
C PHE A 320 -1.54 -27.75 1.75
N GLN A 321 -2.25 -28.72 1.17
CA GLN A 321 -2.61 -28.70 -0.24
C GLN A 321 -3.40 -27.45 -0.61
N LYS A 322 -4.41 -27.07 0.18
CA LYS A 322 -5.26 -25.90 -0.10
C LYS A 322 -4.59 -24.57 0.25
N ALA A 323 -3.90 -24.51 1.39
CA ALA A 323 -3.28 -23.27 1.87
C ALA A 323 -2.05 -22.86 1.06
N PHE A 324 -1.24 -23.82 0.60
CA PHE A 324 0.06 -23.54 -0.01
C PHE A 324 0.16 -23.89 -1.49
N HIS A 325 -0.42 -25.00 -1.94
CA HIS A 325 -0.14 -25.56 -3.28
C HIS A 325 -1.23 -25.32 -4.33
N SER A 326 -2.47 -25.05 -3.94
CA SER A 326 -3.61 -25.01 -4.85
C SER A 326 -3.93 -23.61 -5.39
N ASP A 327 -4.19 -23.54 -6.69
CA ASP A 327 -4.81 -22.38 -7.36
C ASP A 327 -6.34 -22.51 -7.43
N GLY A 328 -6.95 -23.50 -6.75
CA GLY A 328 -8.40 -23.73 -6.75
C GLY A 328 -8.97 -24.28 -8.07
N GLU A 329 -10.28 -24.55 -8.09
CA GLU A 329 -10.98 -25.09 -9.26
C GLU A 329 -11.62 -24.00 -10.14
N GLU A 330 -12.03 -22.86 -9.55
CA GLU A 330 -12.68 -21.76 -10.27
C GLU A 330 -11.66 -20.72 -10.76
N GLU A 331 -11.53 -20.58 -12.09
CA GLU A 331 -10.74 -19.53 -12.78
C GLU A 331 -9.27 -19.38 -12.29
N GLY A 332 -8.75 -20.40 -11.61
CA GLY A 332 -7.44 -20.36 -10.97
C GLY A 332 -7.37 -19.39 -9.80
N ARG A 333 -8.42 -19.21 -9.00
CA ARG A 333 -8.34 -18.47 -7.72
C ARG A 333 -7.97 -19.44 -6.59
N ALA A 334 -6.91 -19.13 -5.84
CA ALA A 334 -6.51 -19.99 -4.73
C ALA A 334 -7.60 -20.12 -3.63
N PRO A 335 -7.63 -21.26 -2.92
CA PRO A 335 -8.59 -21.50 -1.85
C PRO A 335 -8.63 -20.38 -0.81
N TYR A 336 -9.84 -20.00 -0.40
CA TYR A 336 -10.08 -18.98 0.61
C TYR A 336 -11.12 -19.44 1.64
N ALA A 337 -11.25 -18.66 2.71
CA ALA A 337 -12.16 -18.89 3.83
C ALA A 337 -13.12 -17.69 4.00
N ASP A 338 -14.42 -17.95 4.11
CA ASP A 338 -15.48 -16.98 4.44
C ASP A 338 -16.47 -17.66 5.40
N TYR A 339 -16.50 -17.25 6.67
CA TYR A 339 -17.33 -17.84 7.72
C TYR A 339 -18.30 -16.82 8.31
N GLY A 340 -19.60 -17.04 8.14
CA GLY A 340 -20.60 -16.09 8.59
C GLY A 340 -21.73 -16.69 9.43
N VAL A 341 -22.36 -15.80 10.20
CA VAL A 341 -23.61 -16.09 10.90
C VAL A 341 -24.79 -15.58 10.06
N ASP A 342 -25.64 -16.48 9.58
CA ASP A 342 -26.83 -16.13 8.79
C ASP A 342 -27.93 -15.56 9.69
N ARG A 343 -28.28 -16.29 10.76
CA ARG A 343 -29.32 -15.89 11.72
C ARG A 343 -29.23 -16.65 13.03
N VAL A 344 -29.90 -16.15 14.06
CA VAL A 344 -30.00 -16.80 15.37
C VAL A 344 -31.46 -16.86 15.81
N ASP A 345 -32.00 -18.07 15.98
CA ASP A 345 -33.32 -18.28 16.54
C ASP A 345 -33.19 -18.61 18.03
N SER A 346 -33.94 -17.91 18.86
CA SER A 346 -33.89 -18.08 20.31
C SER A 346 -35.26 -18.47 20.85
N HIS A 347 -35.33 -19.53 21.66
CA HIS A 347 -36.57 -19.88 22.34
C HIS A 347 -36.33 -20.21 23.81
N ARG A 348 -37.29 -19.81 24.66
CA ARG A 348 -37.23 -20.06 26.09
C ARG A 348 -37.75 -21.47 26.40
N LYS A 349 -36.94 -22.27 27.07
CA LYS A 349 -37.29 -23.62 27.55
C LYS A 349 -38.22 -23.55 28.76
N ILE A 350 -38.89 -24.66 29.03
CA ILE A 350 -39.83 -24.81 30.16
C ILE A 350 -39.12 -24.64 31.51
N ASP A 351 -37.85 -25.02 31.61
CA ASP A 351 -37.02 -24.87 32.81
C ASP A 351 -36.53 -23.42 33.05
N GLY A 352 -36.90 -22.49 32.16
CA GLY A 352 -36.58 -21.07 32.26
C GLY A 352 -35.31 -20.64 31.52
N LYS A 353 -34.48 -21.59 31.04
CA LYS A 353 -33.29 -21.35 30.21
C LYS A 353 -33.66 -20.98 28.78
N TYR A 354 -32.67 -20.60 27.98
CA TYR A 354 -32.83 -20.30 26.56
C TYR A 354 -32.06 -21.32 25.72
N GLU A 355 -32.72 -21.83 24.67
CA GLU A 355 -32.06 -22.54 23.57
C GLU A 355 -31.86 -21.55 22.42
N HIS A 356 -30.67 -21.59 21.83
CA HIS A 356 -30.30 -20.74 20.71
C HIS A 356 -29.83 -21.60 19.55
N MET A 357 -30.56 -21.55 18.43
CA MET A 357 -30.17 -22.17 17.17
C MET A 357 -29.45 -21.12 16.33
N VAL A 358 -28.14 -21.27 16.21
CA VAL A 358 -27.25 -20.39 15.45
C VAL A 358 -27.02 -21.01 14.08
N TYR A 359 -27.52 -20.34 13.04
CA TYR A 359 -27.36 -20.76 11.65
C TYR A 359 -26.11 -20.11 11.09
N LEU A 360 -25.17 -20.96 10.67
CA LEU A 360 -23.85 -20.61 10.17
C LEU A 360 -23.74 -20.97 8.70
N PHE A 361 -22.87 -20.27 7.98
CA PHE A 361 -22.49 -20.63 6.62
C PHE A 361 -20.98 -20.53 6.41
N HIS A 362 -20.49 -21.31 5.45
CA HIS A 362 -19.10 -21.27 4.98
C HIS A 362 -19.08 -21.12 3.45
N ARG A 363 -18.15 -20.33 2.94
CA ARG A 363 -17.83 -20.27 1.51
C ARG A 363 -16.32 -20.41 1.26
N GLY A 364 -15.99 -20.93 0.09
CA GLY A 364 -14.61 -21.23 -0.31
C GLY A 364 -14.20 -22.65 0.04
N GLU A 365 -12.99 -23.03 -0.34
CA GLU A 365 -12.49 -24.40 -0.23
C GLU A 365 -11.64 -24.60 1.04
N LEU A 366 -11.13 -23.53 1.64
CA LEU A 366 -10.32 -23.57 2.87
C LEU A 366 -11.22 -23.75 4.09
N ARG A 367 -11.41 -25.03 4.47
CA ARG A 367 -12.21 -25.47 5.61
C ARG A 367 -11.30 -25.73 6.81
N MET A 368 -11.58 -25.09 7.93
CA MET A 368 -10.80 -25.25 9.15
C MET A 368 -11.65 -25.07 10.40
N PRO A 369 -11.28 -25.72 11.53
CA PRO A 369 -12.06 -25.61 12.76
C PRO A 369 -12.04 -24.17 13.28
N VAL A 370 -13.21 -23.63 13.62
CA VAL A 370 -13.36 -22.25 14.13
C VAL A 370 -14.08 -22.20 15.47
N GLU A 371 -13.62 -21.33 16.38
CA GLU A 371 -14.33 -21.07 17.63
C GLU A 371 -15.55 -20.18 17.37
N VAL A 372 -16.72 -20.61 17.85
CA VAL A 372 -17.96 -19.83 17.86
C VAL A 372 -18.29 -19.48 19.30
N VAL A 373 -18.39 -18.19 19.58
CA VAL A 373 -18.67 -17.63 20.91
C VAL A 373 -20.06 -17.02 20.93
N ALA A 374 -20.94 -17.59 21.75
CA ALA A 374 -22.25 -17.04 22.04
C ALA A 374 -22.21 -16.34 23.41
N ARG A 375 -22.39 -15.01 23.41
CA ARG A 375 -22.37 -14.19 24.62
C ARG A 375 -23.77 -13.81 25.04
N ASP A 376 -24.10 -14.04 26.31
CA ASP A 376 -25.40 -13.65 26.86
C ASP A 376 -25.47 -12.16 27.27
N ARG A 377 -26.67 -11.67 27.60
CA ARG A 377 -26.89 -10.28 28.03
C ARG A 377 -26.24 -9.90 29.36
N THR A 378 -25.71 -10.85 30.11
CA THR A 378 -24.93 -10.58 31.33
C THR A 378 -23.43 -10.50 31.05
N GLY A 379 -23.00 -10.88 29.83
CA GLY A 379 -21.62 -10.93 29.40
C GLY A 379 -20.96 -12.30 29.58
N GLU A 380 -21.73 -13.35 29.92
CA GLU A 380 -21.21 -14.71 30.04
C GLU A 380 -21.04 -15.33 28.64
N ASP A 381 -19.86 -15.90 28.38
CA ASP A 381 -19.51 -16.53 27.11
C ASP A 381 -19.68 -18.04 27.16
N GLN A 382 -20.36 -18.59 26.16
CA GLN A 382 -20.30 -20.01 25.81
C GLN A 382 -19.53 -20.19 24.52
N LYS A 383 -18.53 -21.08 24.55
CA LYS A 383 -17.62 -21.35 23.44
C LYS A 383 -17.84 -22.76 22.92
N GLN A 384 -17.90 -22.92 21.61
CA GLN A 384 -17.92 -24.22 20.93
C GLN A 384 -17.04 -24.17 19.68
N ILE A 385 -16.42 -25.29 19.31
CA ILE A 385 -15.64 -25.39 18.07
C ILE A 385 -16.54 -25.93 16.96
N TRP A 386 -16.69 -25.16 15.88
CA TRP A 386 -17.31 -25.62 14.64
C TRP A 386 -16.26 -26.35 13.79
N LYS A 387 -16.37 -27.67 13.72
CA LYS A 387 -15.55 -28.54 12.88
C LYS A 387 -16.11 -28.60 11.46
N VAL A 388 -15.91 -27.53 10.70
CA VAL A 388 -16.39 -27.40 9.31
C VAL A 388 -15.67 -28.34 8.35
N GLU A 389 -14.44 -28.72 8.69
CA GLU A 389 -13.55 -29.61 7.92
C GLU A 389 -14.11 -31.02 7.77
N ASP A 390 -14.93 -31.45 8.74
CA ASP A 390 -15.62 -32.74 8.72
C ASP A 390 -16.93 -32.70 7.93
N GLN A 391 -17.33 -31.53 7.39
CA GLN A 391 -18.65 -31.29 6.82
C GLN A 391 -18.60 -31.05 5.31
N THR A 392 -19.56 -31.63 4.59
CA THR A 392 -19.77 -31.41 3.15
C THR A 392 -20.78 -30.31 2.84
N GLU A 393 -21.56 -29.89 3.83
CA GLU A 393 -22.58 -28.84 3.66
C GLU A 393 -21.97 -27.45 3.90
N ASP A 394 -22.51 -26.45 3.20
CA ASP A 394 -22.10 -25.04 3.34
C ASP A 394 -22.89 -24.32 4.44
N HIS A 395 -23.91 -24.97 5.00
CA HIS A 395 -24.77 -24.43 6.04
C HIS A 395 -24.79 -25.37 7.24
N PHE A 396 -24.73 -24.80 8.44
CA PHE A 396 -24.70 -25.58 9.68
C PHE A 396 -25.53 -24.92 10.78
N VAL A 397 -26.02 -25.72 11.74
CA VAL A 397 -26.76 -25.21 12.88
C VAL A 397 -26.09 -25.65 14.17
N MET A 398 -25.63 -24.67 14.95
CA MET A 398 -25.12 -24.89 16.30
C MET A 398 -26.19 -24.57 17.34
N VAL A 399 -26.22 -25.36 18.41
CA VAL A 399 -27.17 -25.16 19.52
C VAL A 399 -26.41 -24.73 20.77
N PHE A 400 -26.84 -23.62 21.37
CA PHE A 400 -26.33 -23.11 22.64
C PHE A 400 -27.45 -23.08 23.69
N ASP A 401 -27.12 -23.44 24.92
CA ASP A 401 -28.04 -23.50 26.05
C ASP A 401 -27.58 -22.57 27.16
N THR A 402 -28.20 -21.39 27.26
CA THR A 402 -27.79 -20.32 28.17
C THR A 402 -28.83 -20.06 29.26
N ALA A 403 -28.39 -19.50 30.39
CA ALA A 403 -29.31 -19.06 31.45
C ALA A 403 -30.10 -17.80 31.04
N ASN A 404 -29.46 -16.90 30.27
CA ASN A 404 -30.03 -15.64 29.81
C ASN A 404 -30.08 -15.59 28.28
N SER A 405 -30.92 -14.72 27.72
CA SER A 405 -30.96 -14.50 26.26
C SER A 405 -29.61 -14.00 25.73
N LEU A 406 -29.23 -14.42 24.52
CA LEU A 406 -28.04 -13.93 23.83
C LEU A 406 -28.07 -12.42 23.55
N ALA A 407 -26.89 -11.81 23.66
CA ALA A 407 -26.61 -10.46 23.18
C ALA A 407 -25.93 -10.51 21.80
N GLN A 408 -25.05 -11.48 21.57
CA GLN A 408 -24.28 -11.61 20.33
C GLN A 408 -23.79 -13.04 20.09
N VAL A 409 -23.45 -13.33 18.83
CA VAL A 409 -22.65 -14.48 18.41
C VAL A 409 -21.48 -13.97 17.57
N GLN A 410 -20.28 -14.51 17.82
CA GLN A 410 -19.06 -14.17 17.10
C GLN A 410 -18.33 -15.44 16.68
N ILE A 411 -17.93 -15.50 15.41
CA ILE A 411 -17.04 -16.52 14.86
C ILE A 411 -15.61 -16.01 14.93
N ASP A 412 -14.68 -16.88 15.32
CA ASP A 412 -13.23 -16.65 15.32
C ASP A 412 -12.82 -15.32 15.98
N PRO A 413 -13.10 -15.14 17.29
CA PRO A 413 -12.87 -13.87 17.99
C PRO A 413 -11.40 -13.42 18.01
N GLU A 414 -10.47 -14.35 17.81
CA GLU A 414 -9.02 -14.11 17.78
C GLU A 414 -8.46 -14.10 16.35
N SER A 415 -9.35 -14.14 15.34
CA SER A 415 -9.02 -14.00 13.92
C SER A 415 -8.05 -15.06 13.37
N TRP A 416 -7.98 -16.27 13.95
CA TRP A 416 -7.09 -17.37 13.56
C TRP A 416 -7.20 -17.74 12.09
N VAL A 417 -8.40 -17.67 11.54
CA VAL A 417 -8.67 -17.97 10.14
C VAL A 417 -8.41 -16.75 9.29
N PRO A 418 -7.80 -16.89 8.09
CA PRO A 418 -7.71 -15.83 7.09
C PRO A 418 -9.07 -15.59 6.41
N ASP A 419 -10.06 -15.16 7.18
CA ASP A 419 -11.41 -14.89 6.71
C ASP A 419 -11.42 -13.64 5.82
N VAL A 420 -12.02 -13.74 4.63
CA VAL A 420 -12.04 -12.68 3.63
C VAL A 420 -13.21 -11.69 3.81
N ASP A 421 -14.14 -11.95 4.73
CA ASP A 421 -15.25 -11.03 5.04
C ASP A 421 -15.62 -11.01 6.54
N ARG A 422 -14.77 -10.37 7.34
CA ARG A 422 -14.92 -10.24 8.80
C ARG A 422 -16.25 -9.63 9.27
N LEU A 423 -16.94 -8.85 8.42
CA LEU A 423 -18.21 -8.20 8.75
C LEU A 423 -19.33 -9.21 9.04
N ASN A 424 -19.26 -10.40 8.45
CA ASN A 424 -20.30 -11.41 8.55
C ASN A 424 -20.04 -12.43 9.69
N ASN A 425 -18.85 -12.41 10.30
CA ASN A 425 -18.46 -13.23 11.46
C ASN A 425 -19.24 -12.86 12.73
N TYR A 426 -19.98 -11.75 12.72
CA TYR A 426 -20.63 -11.21 13.90
C TYR A 426 -22.15 -10.98 13.71
N TYR A 427 -22.94 -11.52 14.65
CA TYR A 427 -24.39 -11.33 14.73
C TYR A 427 -24.82 -10.68 16.06
N VAL A 428 -25.38 -9.47 15.98
CA VAL A 428 -25.93 -8.75 17.14
C VAL A 428 -27.40 -9.13 17.35
N LEU A 429 -27.79 -9.53 18.56
CA LEU A 429 -29.20 -9.72 18.96
C LEU A 429 -29.72 -8.61 19.90
N ASP A 430 -28.81 -7.83 20.50
CA ASP A 430 -29.15 -6.70 21.36
C ASP A 430 -29.02 -5.38 20.61
N ASP A 431 -30.15 -4.73 20.33
CA ASP A 431 -30.22 -3.44 19.64
C ASP A 431 -29.36 -2.34 20.30
N SER A 432 -29.14 -2.42 21.61
CA SER A 432 -28.29 -1.47 22.34
C SER A 432 -26.79 -1.63 22.04
N SER A 433 -26.38 -2.79 21.51
CA SER A 433 -24.99 -3.12 21.18
C SER A 433 -24.65 -2.93 19.69
N LEU A 434 -25.64 -2.71 18.81
CA LEU A 434 -25.45 -2.45 17.37
C LEU A 434 -24.44 -1.31 17.13
N PHE A 435 -24.59 -0.21 17.84
CA PHE A 435 -23.73 0.99 17.74
C PHE A 435 -22.36 0.84 18.42
N ASN A 436 -22.14 -0.23 19.18
CA ASN A 436 -20.89 -0.44 19.91
C ASN A 436 -19.96 -1.47 19.23
N ARG A 437 -20.46 -2.26 18.27
CA ARG A 437 -19.65 -3.30 17.60
C ARG A 437 -19.83 -3.40 16.09
N LYS A 438 -21.05 -3.38 15.55
CA LYS A 438 -21.27 -3.53 14.10
C LYS A 438 -21.19 -2.20 13.35
N VAL A 439 -21.33 -1.08 14.07
CA VAL A 439 -21.19 0.28 13.53
C VAL A 439 -20.24 1.05 14.43
N GLN A 440 -19.17 1.59 13.85
CA GLN A 440 -18.26 2.51 14.51
C GLN A 440 -18.60 3.95 14.09
N PHE A 441 -18.91 4.81 15.05
CA PHE A 441 -19.22 6.23 14.80
C PHE A 441 -18.05 7.13 15.17
N LEU A 442 -17.57 7.92 14.20
CA LEU A 442 -16.52 8.92 14.40
C LEU A 442 -17.13 10.33 14.34
N ALA A 443 -17.09 11.02 15.49
CA ALA A 443 -17.64 12.37 15.66
C ALA A 443 -16.56 13.47 15.69
N THR A 444 -15.33 13.09 16.02
CA THR A 444 -14.13 13.93 16.11
C THR A 444 -13.25 13.64 14.88
N GLY A 445 -12.32 14.53 14.52
CA GLY A 445 -11.47 14.39 13.32
C GLY A 445 -10.55 13.14 13.27
N GLU A 446 -10.77 12.18 14.15
CA GLU A 446 -10.19 10.85 14.18
C GLU A 446 -10.57 10.03 12.93
N ASN A 447 -9.79 9.00 12.69
CA ASN A 447 -9.91 8.09 11.57
C ASN A 447 -9.86 6.64 12.08
N ALA A 448 -10.41 5.70 11.31
CA ALA A 448 -10.42 4.28 11.62
C ALA A 448 -10.59 3.47 10.32
N LEU A 449 -10.10 2.23 10.30
CA LEU A 449 -10.26 1.30 9.18
C LEU A 449 -10.72 -0.08 9.69
N PRO A 450 -11.88 -0.19 10.35
CA PRO A 450 -12.32 -1.47 10.89
C PRO A 450 -12.53 -2.49 9.77
N LEU A 451 -12.08 -3.72 10.01
CA LEU A 451 -12.27 -4.84 9.08
C LEU A 451 -13.61 -5.54 9.27
N ASP A 452 -14.24 -5.39 10.43
CA ASP A 452 -15.41 -6.17 10.88
C ASP A 452 -16.67 -5.32 11.13
N SER A 453 -16.64 -4.04 10.83
CA SER A 453 -17.75 -3.13 11.12
C SER A 453 -17.98 -2.05 10.06
N TYR A 454 -19.18 -1.49 10.05
CA TYR A 454 -19.49 -0.31 9.26
C TYR A 454 -18.90 0.93 9.92
N LEU A 455 -18.21 1.76 9.14
CA LEU A 455 -17.75 3.07 9.60
C LEU A 455 -18.79 4.12 9.26
N ILE A 456 -19.14 5.00 10.21
CA ILE A 456 -19.92 6.21 9.98
C ILE A 456 -19.15 7.40 10.54
N ARG A 457 -18.88 8.40 9.72
CA ARG A 457 -18.18 9.63 10.10
C ARG A 457 -19.08 10.84 9.88
N PHE A 458 -19.08 11.75 10.84
CA PHE A 458 -19.68 13.07 10.69
C PHE A 458 -18.59 14.15 10.65
N ASN A 459 -18.57 14.95 9.59
CA ASN A 459 -17.70 16.12 9.49
C ASN A 459 -18.52 17.39 9.80
N PRO A 460 -18.31 18.03 10.96
CA PRO A 460 -19.09 19.21 11.36
C PRO A 460 -18.78 20.44 10.50
N PHE A 461 -17.62 20.52 9.85
CA PHE A 461 -17.23 21.66 9.02
C PHE A 461 -17.88 21.60 7.64
N SER A 462 -17.89 20.43 7.01
CA SER A 462 -18.53 20.23 5.71
C SER A 462 -20.02 19.85 5.82
N GLN A 463 -20.52 19.58 7.03
CA GLN A 463 -21.87 19.09 7.31
C GLN A 463 -22.19 17.81 6.51
N LEU A 464 -21.18 16.96 6.34
CA LEU A 464 -21.29 15.69 5.63
C LEU A 464 -21.35 14.53 6.62
N ILE A 465 -22.23 13.59 6.33
CA ILE A 465 -22.23 12.26 6.96
C ILE A 465 -21.80 11.29 5.89
N GLU A 466 -20.73 10.56 6.15
CA GLU A 466 -20.28 9.48 5.29
C GLU A 466 -20.31 8.16 6.05
N GLY A 467 -20.46 7.06 5.34
CA GLY A 467 -20.28 5.76 5.94
C GLY A 467 -20.20 4.65 4.93
N GLY A 468 -20.08 3.42 5.42
CA GLY A 468 -19.97 2.24 4.56
C GLY A 468 -19.13 1.14 5.19
N TYR A 469 -18.76 0.16 4.38
CA TYR A 469 -17.88 -0.93 4.75
C TYR A 469 -16.62 -0.87 3.89
N LEU A 470 -15.46 -0.91 4.54
CA LEU A 470 -14.15 -0.66 3.95
C LEU A 470 -13.92 -1.42 2.63
N LEU A 471 -14.32 -2.68 2.59
CA LEU A 471 -14.04 -3.61 1.48
C LEU A 471 -15.15 -3.67 0.43
N ASP A 472 -16.27 -2.95 0.58
CA ASP A 472 -17.41 -3.09 -0.33
C ASP A 472 -17.93 -1.76 -0.87
N HIS A 473 -18.27 -0.81 0.01
CA HIS A 473 -18.97 0.39 -0.43
C HIS A 473 -18.80 1.56 0.53
N ARG A 474 -18.99 2.77 -0.02
CA ARG A 474 -19.07 4.02 0.72
C ARG A 474 -20.26 4.83 0.24
N TRP A 475 -20.93 5.50 1.15
CA TRP A 475 -21.96 6.49 0.88
C TRP A 475 -21.63 7.80 1.57
N VAL A 476 -22.19 8.88 1.05
CA VAL A 476 -22.06 10.23 1.59
C VAL A 476 -23.39 10.95 1.50
N LEU A 477 -23.74 11.70 2.53
CA LEU A 477 -24.95 12.50 2.63
C LEU A 477 -24.53 13.92 3.02
N GLY A 478 -25.01 14.90 2.27
CA GLY A 478 -24.79 16.31 2.56
C GLY A 478 -26.06 17.13 2.35
N ALA A 479 -25.98 18.42 2.60
CA ALA A 479 -27.10 19.33 2.40
C ALA A 479 -27.54 19.35 0.91
N GLY A 480 -28.64 18.65 0.61
CA GLY A 480 -29.22 18.61 -0.74
C GLY A 480 -28.55 17.63 -1.70
N PHE A 481 -27.67 16.74 -1.24
CA PHE A 481 -27.11 15.68 -2.08
C PHE A 481 -26.81 14.38 -1.33
N ALA A 482 -26.73 13.28 -2.07
CA ALA A 482 -26.36 11.95 -1.61
C ALA A 482 -25.48 11.27 -2.66
N GLY A 483 -24.46 10.55 -2.21
CA GLY A 483 -23.55 9.79 -3.05
C GLY A 483 -23.36 8.37 -2.55
N PHE A 484 -22.99 7.47 -3.45
CA PHE A 484 -22.73 6.06 -3.20
C PHE A 484 -21.66 5.57 -4.18
N VAL A 485 -20.73 4.75 -3.70
CA VAL A 485 -19.75 4.04 -4.52
C VAL A 485 -19.67 2.62 -3.99
N LYS A 486 -19.75 1.63 -4.88
CA LYS A 486 -19.50 0.21 -4.58
C LYS A 486 -18.34 -0.28 -5.41
N ASP A 487 -17.37 -0.87 -4.73
CA ASP A 487 -16.23 -1.53 -5.34
C ASP A 487 -16.61 -2.99 -5.66
N LEU A 488 -16.58 -3.33 -6.94
CA LEU A 488 -16.92 -4.65 -7.45
C LEU A 488 -15.69 -5.56 -7.57
N GLY A 489 -14.50 -5.10 -7.18
CA GLY A 489 -13.23 -5.81 -7.31
C GLY A 489 -12.68 -5.78 -8.73
N ARG A 490 -11.40 -6.16 -8.85
CA ARG A 490 -10.65 -6.23 -10.12
C ARG A 490 -10.69 -4.90 -10.87
N GLY A 491 -10.52 -3.80 -10.13
CA GLY A 491 -10.54 -2.44 -10.66
C GLY A 491 -11.87 -2.00 -11.27
N SER A 492 -12.99 -2.61 -10.87
CA SER A 492 -14.34 -2.23 -11.31
C SER A 492 -15.11 -1.57 -10.17
N SER A 493 -15.79 -0.46 -10.44
CA SER A 493 -16.64 0.19 -9.44
C SER A 493 -17.88 0.81 -10.06
N VAL A 494 -18.93 0.94 -9.27
CA VAL A 494 -20.16 1.66 -9.65
C VAL A 494 -20.40 2.80 -8.67
N GLY A 495 -20.73 3.96 -9.22
CA GLY A 495 -20.97 5.19 -8.47
C GLY A 495 -22.35 5.76 -8.77
N ALA A 496 -22.92 6.44 -7.78
CA ALA A 496 -24.09 7.27 -7.91
C ALA A 496 -23.89 8.55 -7.10
N LEU A 497 -24.24 9.69 -7.67
CA LEU A 497 -24.32 10.97 -6.99
C LEU A 497 -25.64 11.63 -7.39
N VAL A 498 -26.43 12.08 -6.43
CA VAL A 498 -27.74 12.69 -6.66
C VAL A 498 -27.82 13.96 -5.85
N GLY A 499 -28.30 15.04 -6.46
CA GLY A 499 -28.50 16.34 -5.82
C GLY A 499 -29.85 16.94 -6.16
N LEU A 500 -30.31 17.86 -5.30
CA LEU A 500 -31.53 18.62 -5.49
C LEU A 500 -31.20 20.09 -5.71
N LEU A 501 -31.60 20.62 -6.86
CA LEU A 501 -31.61 22.06 -7.11
C LEU A 501 -32.99 22.61 -6.77
N VAL A 502 -33.03 23.58 -5.85
CA VAL A 502 -34.25 24.17 -5.25
C VAL A 502 -35.33 24.53 -6.28
N ASP A 503 -34.94 24.94 -7.48
CA ASP A 503 -35.86 25.37 -8.55
C ASP A 503 -35.80 24.51 -9.84
N ARG A 504 -34.95 23.49 -9.90
CA ARG A 504 -34.66 22.75 -11.16
C ARG A 504 -34.76 21.22 -11.05
N GLY A 505 -35.14 20.72 -9.87
CA GLY A 505 -35.37 19.31 -9.62
C GLY A 505 -34.06 18.52 -9.43
N LEU A 506 -34.12 17.23 -9.78
CA LEU A 506 -33.04 16.28 -9.50
C LEU A 506 -31.90 16.41 -10.52
N ILE A 507 -30.69 16.62 -10.01
CA ILE A 507 -29.42 16.45 -10.73
C ILE A 507 -28.73 15.18 -10.25
N GLY A 508 -27.82 14.64 -11.04
CA GLY A 508 -27.02 13.52 -10.58
C GLY A 508 -26.15 12.90 -11.65
N GLN A 509 -25.41 11.88 -11.26
CA GLN A 509 -24.55 11.05 -12.08
C GLN A 509 -24.66 9.61 -11.59
N LEU A 510 -24.84 8.67 -12.51
CA LEU A 510 -24.52 7.27 -12.31
C LEU A 510 -23.25 7.00 -13.09
N SER A 511 -22.29 6.30 -12.52
CA SER A 511 -21.04 5.97 -13.18
C SER A 511 -20.70 4.50 -13.00
N TRP A 512 -20.03 3.93 -13.99
CA TRP A 512 -19.34 2.65 -13.91
C TRP A 512 -17.93 2.86 -14.43
N GLN A 513 -16.94 2.45 -13.65
CA GLN A 513 -15.54 2.48 -14.02
C GLN A 513 -15.00 1.05 -14.06
N LYS A 514 -14.15 0.77 -15.05
CA LYS A 514 -13.42 -0.50 -15.18
C LYS A 514 -11.98 -0.26 -15.60
N MET A 515 -11.06 -0.82 -14.84
CA MET A 515 -9.68 -0.99 -15.23
C MET A 515 -9.48 -2.34 -15.93
N PHE A 516 -8.76 -2.31 -17.03
CA PHE A 516 -8.24 -3.47 -17.73
C PHE A 516 -6.73 -3.49 -17.60
N PHE A 517 -6.21 -4.71 -17.64
CA PHE A 517 -4.82 -4.97 -17.37
C PHE A 517 -4.20 -5.69 -18.56
N SER A 518 -2.92 -5.43 -18.79
CA SER A 518 -2.09 -6.14 -19.77
C SER A 518 -0.85 -6.71 -19.08
N ASN A 519 -0.17 -7.63 -19.78
CA ASN A 519 1.01 -8.30 -19.28
C ASN A 519 2.21 -8.00 -20.20
N PRO A 520 2.95 -6.89 -19.98
CA PRO A 520 4.11 -6.56 -20.79
C PRO A 520 5.28 -7.52 -20.54
N GLU A 521 6.07 -7.82 -21.57
CA GLU A 521 7.31 -8.61 -21.45
C GLU A 521 8.43 -7.75 -20.84
N LEU A 522 8.69 -7.91 -19.55
CA LEU A 522 9.71 -7.14 -18.81
C LEU A 522 11.04 -7.91 -18.62
N GLY A 523 11.14 -9.14 -19.13
CA GLY A 523 12.30 -10.02 -18.92
C GLY A 523 12.40 -10.60 -17.50
N ILE A 524 11.36 -10.44 -16.69
CA ILE A 524 11.19 -11.13 -15.41
C ILE A 524 10.57 -12.52 -15.65
N LEU A 525 10.81 -13.47 -14.75
CA LEU A 525 10.38 -14.86 -14.95
C LEU A 525 8.85 -15.04 -14.92
N GLY A 526 8.14 -14.35 -14.02
CA GLY A 526 6.69 -14.43 -13.86
C GLY A 526 5.91 -13.39 -14.68
N GLN A 527 4.58 -13.44 -14.60
CA GLN A 527 3.70 -12.50 -15.29
C GLN A 527 3.47 -11.23 -14.46
N TYR A 528 3.78 -10.07 -15.04
CA TYR A 528 3.49 -8.76 -14.47
C TYR A 528 2.15 -8.26 -14.97
N TRP A 529 1.30 -7.75 -14.08
CA TRP A 529 0.03 -7.12 -14.46
C TRP A 529 0.12 -5.60 -14.36
N GLU A 530 0.01 -4.91 -15.49
CA GLU A 530 -0.02 -3.45 -15.59
C GLU A 530 -1.44 -3.00 -15.94
N ALA A 531 -2.00 -2.07 -15.16
CA ALA A 531 -3.28 -1.44 -15.51
C ALA A 531 -3.06 -0.52 -16.73
N THR A 532 -3.54 -0.93 -17.91
CA THR A 532 -3.29 -0.21 -19.17
C THR A 532 -4.47 0.59 -19.64
N ASP A 533 -5.70 0.19 -19.33
CA ASP A 533 -6.88 0.85 -19.84
C ASP A 533 -7.87 1.12 -18.72
N GLN A 534 -8.37 2.34 -18.63
CA GLN A 534 -9.47 2.73 -17.77
C GLN A 534 -10.64 3.19 -18.63
N LEU A 535 -11.76 2.51 -18.50
CA LEU A 535 -13.02 2.90 -19.10
C LEU A 535 -13.95 3.44 -18.01
N GLU A 536 -14.52 4.62 -18.22
CA GLU A 536 -15.59 5.17 -17.39
C GLU A 536 -16.81 5.43 -18.28
N VAL A 537 -17.96 4.93 -17.87
CA VAL A 537 -19.26 5.23 -18.48
C VAL A 537 -20.13 5.89 -17.45
N SER A 538 -20.62 7.09 -17.75
CA SER A 538 -21.38 7.91 -16.82
C SER A 538 -22.69 8.39 -17.46
N LEU A 539 -23.81 8.25 -16.77
CA LEU A 539 -25.10 8.87 -17.11
C LEU A 539 -25.34 10.04 -16.16
N LEU A 540 -25.29 11.25 -16.68
CA LEU A 540 -25.46 12.48 -15.92
C LEU A 540 -26.81 13.12 -16.22
N ARG A 541 -27.40 13.77 -15.22
CA ARG A 541 -28.54 14.67 -15.36
C ARG A 541 -28.15 16.02 -14.77
N ARG A 542 -27.99 17.03 -15.61
CA ARG A 542 -27.48 18.35 -15.20
C ARG A 542 -28.11 19.48 -16.05
N PRO A 543 -28.12 20.73 -15.57
CA PRO A 543 -28.51 21.86 -16.41
C PRO A 543 -27.51 22.08 -17.55
N ASP A 544 -27.99 22.64 -18.67
CA ASP A 544 -27.16 23.11 -19.80
C ASP A 544 -26.33 24.36 -19.48
N ALA A 545 -26.61 25.00 -18.36
CA ALA A 545 -25.86 26.13 -17.82
C ALA A 545 -24.52 25.67 -17.22
N THR A 546 -23.47 26.41 -17.55
CA THR A 546 -22.09 26.24 -17.06
C THR A 546 -21.92 26.77 -15.64
N GLY A 547 -22.85 27.60 -15.15
CA GLY A 547 -22.77 28.22 -13.82
C GLY A 547 -22.03 29.56 -13.81
N LEU A 548 -21.55 30.03 -14.97
CA LEU A 548 -20.93 31.34 -15.16
C LEU A 548 -21.91 32.24 -15.93
N PRO A 549 -22.61 33.21 -15.28
CA PRO A 549 -23.70 33.94 -15.91
C PRO A 549 -23.34 34.70 -17.19
N SER A 550 -22.11 35.24 -17.27
CA SER A 550 -21.61 35.90 -18.48
C SER A 550 -21.42 34.91 -19.62
N LEU A 551 -20.88 33.74 -19.31
CA LEU A 551 -20.67 32.65 -20.26
C LEU A 551 -22.02 32.07 -20.70
N ASP A 552 -22.89 31.72 -19.76
CA ASP A 552 -24.23 31.18 -20.04
C ASP A 552 -25.04 32.09 -20.97
N LYS A 553 -24.92 33.41 -20.80
CA LYS A 553 -25.56 34.41 -21.67
C LYS A 553 -24.96 34.41 -23.09
N GLU A 554 -23.65 34.35 -23.24
CA GLU A 554 -22.99 34.26 -24.56
C GLU A 554 -23.30 32.94 -25.27
N LEU A 555 -23.43 31.85 -24.51
CA LEU A 555 -23.69 30.51 -25.02
C LEU A 555 -25.17 30.22 -25.29
N GLY A 556 -26.07 31.14 -24.94
CA GLY A 556 -27.52 30.92 -25.01
C GLY A 556 -28.00 29.78 -24.11
N ALA A 557 -27.25 29.46 -23.04
CA ALA A 557 -27.65 28.43 -22.09
C ALA A 557 -28.93 28.87 -21.37
N THR A 558 -29.91 27.97 -21.31
CA THR A 558 -31.26 28.29 -20.84
C THR A 558 -31.52 27.83 -19.41
N GLY A 559 -30.58 27.10 -18.82
CA GLY A 559 -30.77 26.37 -17.57
C GLY A 559 -31.60 25.11 -17.71
N ARG A 560 -31.87 24.63 -18.94
CA ARG A 560 -32.64 23.42 -19.23
C ARG A 560 -31.93 22.19 -18.69
N MET A 561 -32.68 21.32 -18.04
CA MET A 561 -32.19 20.00 -17.63
C MET A 561 -31.93 19.12 -18.86
N ALA A 562 -30.73 18.56 -18.94
CA ALA A 562 -30.31 17.61 -19.95
C ALA A 562 -29.86 16.31 -19.28
N ASN A 563 -30.17 15.19 -19.95
CA ASN A 563 -29.53 13.91 -19.65
C ASN A 563 -28.32 13.80 -20.56
N VAL A 564 -27.24 13.23 -20.08
CA VAL A 564 -25.97 13.23 -20.78
C VAL A 564 -25.31 11.88 -20.56
N VAL A 565 -24.95 11.20 -21.64
CA VAL A 565 -24.10 10.01 -21.57
C VAL A 565 -22.66 10.46 -21.79
N SER A 566 -21.79 10.11 -20.86
CA SER A 566 -20.36 10.31 -20.97
C SER A 566 -19.64 8.96 -21.05
N VAL A 567 -18.70 8.85 -21.97
CA VAL A 567 -17.77 7.72 -22.04
C VAL A 567 -16.37 8.30 -22.05
N SER A 568 -15.54 7.92 -21.10
CA SER A 568 -14.13 8.24 -21.04
C SER A 568 -13.31 6.96 -21.13
N TRP A 569 -12.35 6.92 -22.04
CA TRP A 569 -11.36 5.86 -22.12
C TRP A 569 -9.99 6.48 -22.01
N VAL A 570 -9.16 5.94 -21.12
CA VAL A 570 -7.76 6.31 -20.94
C VAL A 570 -6.93 5.06 -21.13
N HIS A 571 -6.01 5.08 -22.09
CA HIS A 571 -4.97 4.07 -22.25
C HIS A 571 -3.66 4.64 -21.75
N GLN A 572 -2.89 3.89 -20.96
CA GLN A 572 -1.60 4.27 -20.42
C GLN A 572 -0.66 3.07 -20.37
N GLU A 573 0.46 3.16 -21.09
CA GLU A 573 1.63 2.31 -20.87
C GLU A 573 2.61 3.12 -20.01
N SER A 574 3.15 2.53 -18.95
CA SER A 574 4.06 3.20 -18.01
C SER A 574 5.39 2.48 -17.83
N LEU A 575 5.42 1.15 -17.95
CA LEU A 575 6.61 0.35 -17.68
C LEU A 575 7.54 0.19 -18.89
N THR A 576 6.97 0.07 -20.09
CA THR A 576 7.73 -0.12 -21.34
C THR A 576 7.99 1.20 -22.05
N GLN A 577 7.02 2.10 -22.02
CA GLN A 577 7.04 3.45 -22.56
C GLN A 577 6.16 4.32 -21.67
N ARG A 578 6.25 5.65 -21.75
CA ARG A 578 5.29 6.56 -21.11
C ARG A 578 4.47 7.22 -22.20
N MET A 579 3.38 6.54 -22.58
CA MET A 579 2.41 6.99 -23.56
C MET A 579 1.03 6.85 -22.96
N ALA A 580 0.22 7.91 -23.03
CA ALA A 580 -1.17 7.81 -22.65
C ALA A 580 -2.06 8.50 -23.68
N TRP A 581 -3.18 7.88 -24.00
CA TRP A 581 -4.21 8.45 -24.87
C TRP A 581 -5.50 8.51 -24.10
N TRP A 582 -6.30 9.54 -24.33
CA TRP A 582 -7.62 9.60 -23.77
C TRP A 582 -8.63 10.05 -24.80
N ALA A 583 -9.83 9.49 -24.72
CA ALA A 583 -10.99 9.90 -25.48
C ALA A 583 -12.15 10.11 -24.52
N SER A 584 -12.85 11.22 -24.64
CA SER A 584 -14.07 11.53 -23.91
C SER A 584 -15.17 11.91 -24.90
N ILE A 585 -16.31 11.24 -24.80
CA ILE A 585 -17.52 11.57 -25.53
C ILE A 585 -18.57 12.03 -24.52
N LEU A 586 -19.30 13.08 -24.87
CA LEU A 586 -20.46 13.60 -24.16
C LEU A 586 -21.61 13.75 -25.15
N ASN A 587 -22.75 13.14 -24.86
CA ASN A 587 -23.92 13.16 -25.74
C ASN A 587 -25.20 13.45 -24.95
N ASP A 588 -25.90 14.52 -25.30
CA ASP A 588 -27.32 14.71 -24.93
C ASP A 588 -28.16 13.81 -25.87
N PRO A 589 -29.12 12.99 -25.38
CA PRO A 589 -29.96 12.13 -26.21
C PRO A 589 -30.62 12.80 -27.43
N ALA A 590 -30.70 14.13 -27.46
CA ALA A 590 -31.20 14.90 -28.60
C ALA A 590 -30.12 15.35 -29.61
N ALA A 591 -28.83 15.44 -29.22
CA ALA A 591 -27.74 15.94 -30.08
C ALA A 591 -26.34 15.60 -29.55
N PHE A 592 -25.43 15.26 -30.47
CA PHE A 592 -24.00 15.15 -30.17
C PHE A 592 -23.46 16.44 -29.58
N THR A 593 -22.83 16.36 -28.40
CA THR A 593 -22.52 17.54 -27.61
C THR A 593 -21.02 17.82 -27.55
N ARG A 594 -20.16 16.81 -27.30
CA ARG A 594 -18.71 17.00 -27.18
C ARG A 594 -17.92 15.72 -27.45
N LEU A 595 -16.79 15.87 -28.12
CA LEU A 595 -15.69 14.92 -28.28
C LEU A 595 -14.41 15.60 -27.78
N GLU A 596 -13.63 14.96 -26.93
CA GLU A 596 -12.27 15.34 -26.63
C GLU A 596 -11.36 14.14 -26.82
N ILE A 597 -10.29 14.31 -27.56
CA ILE A 597 -9.25 13.31 -27.72
C ILE A 597 -7.91 13.95 -27.36
N GLY A 598 -7.02 13.18 -26.76
CA GLY A 598 -5.68 13.66 -26.50
C GLY A 598 -4.69 12.54 -26.30
N GLY A 599 -3.43 12.91 -26.32
CA GLY A 599 -2.33 12.01 -26.10
C GLY A 599 -1.18 12.73 -25.43
N ILE A 600 -0.41 11.97 -24.67
CA ILE A 600 0.92 12.33 -24.20
C ILE A 600 1.88 11.22 -24.63
N LYS A 601 3.06 11.60 -25.10
CA LYS A 601 4.16 10.69 -25.39
C LYS A 601 5.45 11.27 -24.85
N SER A 602 6.14 10.45 -24.07
CA SER A 602 7.41 10.81 -23.45
C SER A 602 8.55 10.18 -24.22
N TYR A 603 9.55 10.96 -24.56
CA TYR A 603 10.77 10.51 -25.22
C TYR A 603 11.94 10.66 -24.26
N ARG A 604 12.59 9.54 -23.91
CA ARG A 604 13.82 9.57 -23.12
C ARG A 604 14.98 10.02 -24.03
N LEU A 605 15.52 11.20 -23.77
CA LEU A 605 16.65 11.75 -24.52
C LEU A 605 17.99 11.30 -23.92
N ALA A 606 18.04 11.17 -22.59
CA ALA A 606 19.19 10.67 -21.82
C ALA A 606 18.69 10.04 -20.51
N PRO A 607 19.55 9.46 -19.65
CA PRO A 607 19.16 9.10 -18.30
C PRO A 607 18.47 10.28 -17.59
N ASP A 608 17.27 10.05 -17.08
CA ASP A 608 16.43 11.01 -16.34
C ASP A 608 16.06 12.31 -17.06
N ILE A 609 16.41 12.43 -18.36
CA ILE A 609 16.02 13.55 -19.24
C ILE A 609 14.92 13.08 -20.18
N HIS A 610 13.76 13.73 -20.08
CA HIS A 610 12.56 13.36 -20.82
C HIS A 610 11.98 14.55 -21.58
N LEU A 611 11.58 14.32 -22.82
CA LEU A 611 10.77 15.23 -23.61
C LEU A 611 9.34 14.70 -23.65
N ASP A 612 8.43 15.36 -22.95
CA ASP A 612 7.03 14.99 -22.93
C ASP A 612 6.27 15.86 -23.94
N ALA A 613 5.67 15.23 -24.95
CA ALA A 613 4.83 15.89 -25.93
C ALA A 613 3.37 15.53 -25.67
N ARG A 614 2.56 16.54 -25.35
CA ARG A 614 1.13 16.41 -25.13
C ARG A 614 0.36 17.19 -26.20
N LEU A 615 -0.69 16.58 -26.72
CA LEU A 615 -1.61 17.20 -27.66
C LEU A 615 -3.04 16.79 -27.32
N SER A 616 -3.96 17.74 -27.27
CA SER A 616 -5.39 17.45 -27.17
C SER A 616 -6.21 18.30 -28.12
N PHE A 617 -7.24 17.67 -28.64
CA PHE A 617 -8.21 18.26 -29.56
C PHE A 617 -9.61 18.04 -29.00
N GLY A 618 -10.37 19.12 -28.94
CA GLY A 618 -11.75 19.13 -28.51
C GLY A 618 -12.66 19.64 -29.63
N TRP A 619 -13.79 18.98 -29.83
CA TRP A 619 -14.86 19.48 -30.69
C TRP A 619 -16.21 19.32 -30.00
N SER A 620 -17.08 20.31 -30.12
CA SER A 620 -18.39 20.34 -29.48
C SER A 620 -19.42 21.06 -30.32
N GLN A 621 -20.68 20.79 -30.02
CA GLN A 621 -21.82 21.54 -30.52
C GLN A 621 -22.80 21.81 -29.38
N GLY A 622 -23.28 23.05 -29.27
CA GLY A 622 -24.23 23.47 -28.24
C GLY A 622 -23.63 23.84 -26.88
N SER A 623 -24.46 24.40 -26.00
CA SER A 623 -24.08 24.99 -24.70
C SER A 623 -23.39 24.01 -23.74
N LEU A 624 -23.82 22.74 -23.75
CA LEU A 624 -23.35 21.67 -22.84
C LEU A 624 -21.93 21.16 -23.14
N GLY A 625 -21.35 21.51 -24.29
CA GLY A 625 -20.12 20.92 -24.82
C GLY A 625 -18.94 21.88 -24.94
N ILE A 626 -19.14 23.18 -24.70
CA ILE A 626 -18.14 24.19 -25.02
C ILE A 626 -16.86 24.07 -24.21
N PHE A 627 -15.75 24.23 -24.92
CA PHE A 627 -14.43 24.24 -24.33
C PHE A 627 -14.10 25.64 -23.81
N HIS A 628 -13.42 25.68 -22.67
CA HIS A 628 -12.79 26.87 -22.14
C HIS A 628 -11.36 26.52 -21.70
N PHE A 629 -10.44 27.46 -21.82
CA PHE A 629 -9.13 27.33 -21.17
C PHE A 629 -9.23 27.80 -19.72
N ASP A 630 -8.62 27.05 -18.81
CA ASP A 630 -8.44 27.45 -17.41
C ASP A 630 -7.02 27.98 -17.15
N LEU A 631 -6.78 28.46 -15.93
CA LEU A 631 -5.51 29.05 -15.51
C LEU A 631 -4.35 28.05 -15.48
N ARG A 632 -4.65 26.75 -15.56
CA ARG A 632 -3.63 25.68 -15.54
C ARG A 632 -3.10 25.39 -16.94
N GLN A 633 -3.92 25.63 -17.96
CA GLN A 633 -3.59 25.34 -19.36
C GLN A 633 -2.85 26.48 -20.06
N LEU A 634 -3.23 27.73 -19.80
CA LEU A 634 -2.59 28.94 -20.34
C LEU A 634 -2.52 30.02 -19.25
N SER A 635 -1.52 29.87 -18.38
CA SER A 635 -1.44 30.62 -17.12
C SER A 635 -1.19 32.12 -17.30
N SER A 636 -0.53 32.52 -18.37
CA SER A 636 -0.08 33.90 -18.64
C SER A 636 -1.18 34.81 -19.19
N PHE A 637 -2.37 34.28 -19.45
CA PHE A 637 -3.46 34.97 -20.15
C PHE A 637 -4.66 35.32 -19.25
N ASP A 638 -4.52 35.23 -17.94
CA ASP A 638 -5.58 35.36 -16.94
C ASP A 638 -6.24 36.75 -16.83
N LYS A 639 -5.57 37.79 -17.32
CA LYS A 639 -6.01 39.19 -17.27
C LYS A 639 -6.28 39.79 -18.66
N VAL A 640 -6.35 38.94 -19.69
CA VAL A 640 -6.57 39.38 -21.08
C VAL A 640 -8.07 39.55 -21.34
N PRO A 641 -8.51 40.69 -21.91
CA PRO A 641 -9.85 40.84 -22.44
C PRO A 641 -10.20 39.65 -23.36
N ALA A 642 -11.29 38.93 -23.05
CA ALA A 642 -11.73 37.65 -23.63
C ALA A 642 -11.24 36.35 -22.93
N TYR A 643 -10.65 36.42 -21.74
CA TYR A 643 -10.48 35.26 -20.85
C TYR A 643 -11.78 34.98 -20.03
N PRO A 644 -12.19 33.70 -19.84
CA PRO A 644 -11.61 32.49 -20.41
C PRO A 644 -11.88 32.41 -21.92
N TYR A 645 -10.91 31.93 -22.69
CA TYR A 645 -11.12 31.76 -24.13
C TYR A 645 -12.03 30.57 -24.38
N VAL A 646 -13.16 30.83 -25.04
CA VAL A 646 -14.22 29.87 -25.28
C VAL A 646 -14.32 29.53 -26.76
N GLY A 647 -14.83 28.34 -27.06
CA GLY A 647 -15.16 27.94 -28.43
C GLY A 647 -15.68 26.51 -28.53
N ASN A 648 -16.21 26.19 -29.71
CA ASN A 648 -16.71 24.85 -30.05
C ASN A 648 -15.61 23.92 -30.54
N VAL A 649 -14.44 24.45 -30.89
CA VAL A 649 -13.24 23.68 -31.18
C VAL A 649 -12.13 24.17 -30.27
N ARG A 650 -11.36 23.25 -29.72
CA ARG A 650 -10.18 23.52 -28.90
C ARG A 650 -8.99 22.72 -29.39
N LEU A 651 -7.85 23.37 -29.45
CA LEU A 651 -6.55 22.71 -29.58
C LEU A 651 -5.69 23.15 -28.40
N LEU A 652 -5.07 22.19 -27.72
CA LEU A 652 -4.04 22.44 -26.72
C LEU A 652 -2.86 21.53 -27.00
N GLY A 653 -1.67 22.10 -27.11
CA GLY A 653 -0.42 21.36 -27.13
C GLY A 653 0.53 21.85 -26.06
N GLN A 654 1.35 20.93 -25.56
CA GLN A 654 2.36 21.21 -24.56
C GLN A 654 3.59 20.34 -24.88
N VAL A 655 4.75 20.94 -24.82
CA VAL A 655 6.04 20.24 -24.91
C VAL A 655 6.83 20.60 -23.67
N ASP A 656 7.16 19.60 -22.87
CA ASP A 656 7.94 19.73 -21.65
C ASP A 656 9.31 19.07 -21.84
N LEU A 657 10.37 19.80 -21.59
CA LEU A 657 11.71 19.26 -21.40
C LEU A 657 11.99 19.19 -19.91
N ASN A 658 11.95 17.98 -19.36
CA ASN A 658 12.24 17.69 -17.97
C ASN A 658 13.75 17.41 -17.82
N LEU A 659 14.40 18.18 -16.96
CA LEU A 659 15.83 18.16 -16.70
C LEU A 659 16.05 17.91 -15.20
N PRO A 660 16.71 16.80 -14.81
CA PRO A 660 17.09 16.58 -13.43
C PRO A 660 18.28 17.50 -13.11
N PHE A 661 18.14 18.37 -12.12
CA PHE A 661 19.22 19.26 -11.71
C PHE A 661 20.10 18.61 -10.65
N GLN A 662 19.47 18.15 -9.56
CA GLN A 662 20.16 17.50 -8.45
C GLN A 662 19.25 16.43 -7.84
N ARG A 663 19.81 15.23 -7.62
CA ARG A 663 19.09 14.08 -7.06
C ARG A 663 19.79 13.58 -5.80
N GLU A 664 19.03 12.90 -4.94
CA GLU A 664 19.53 12.19 -3.75
C GLU A 664 20.37 13.08 -2.80
N MET A 665 20.01 14.36 -2.66
CA MET A 665 20.81 15.32 -1.89
C MET A 665 20.81 15.07 -0.37
N GLY A 666 19.69 14.58 0.15
CA GLY A 666 19.54 14.26 1.57
C GLY A 666 19.54 15.46 2.53
N TYR A 667 19.16 16.68 2.09
CA TYR A 667 19.19 17.86 2.96
C TYR A 667 18.04 17.86 3.96
N ASN A 668 18.35 17.86 5.26
CA ASN A 668 17.37 18.01 6.33
C ASN A 668 16.87 19.47 6.43
N LEU A 669 15.58 19.69 6.20
CA LEU A 669 14.89 20.97 6.32
C LEU A 669 14.27 21.12 7.72
N LEU A 670 15.02 21.73 8.64
CA LEU A 670 14.57 22.09 9.99
C LEU A 670 14.00 20.92 10.81
N ASN A 671 14.44 19.70 10.51
CA ASN A 671 13.93 18.44 11.05
C ASN A 671 12.43 18.20 10.82
N VAL A 672 11.85 18.83 9.80
CA VAL A 672 10.45 18.65 9.40
C VAL A 672 10.36 17.78 8.16
N ALA A 673 11.28 17.96 7.21
CA ALA A 673 11.25 17.25 5.94
C ALA A 673 12.66 17.09 5.37
N MET A 674 12.81 16.22 4.38
CA MET A 674 14.03 16.10 3.59
C MET A 674 13.83 16.64 2.19
N LEU A 675 14.83 17.37 1.71
CA LEU A 675 14.97 17.74 0.31
C LEU A 675 15.89 16.72 -0.35
N GLN A 676 15.32 15.88 -1.20
CA GLN A 676 16.01 14.83 -1.94
C GLN A 676 16.32 15.28 -3.37
N ASP A 677 15.32 15.87 -4.05
CA ASP A 677 15.40 16.13 -5.48
C ASP A 677 15.08 17.59 -5.84
N ILE A 678 15.79 18.10 -6.84
CA ILE A 678 15.51 19.34 -7.57
C ILE A 678 15.38 18.98 -9.05
N ASP A 679 14.18 19.17 -9.57
CA ASP A 679 13.87 19.01 -10.98
C ASP A 679 13.55 20.35 -11.63
N GLU A 680 14.02 20.51 -12.86
CA GLU A 680 13.71 21.65 -13.70
C GLU A 680 12.86 21.21 -14.89
N ARG A 681 11.87 22.02 -15.24
CA ARG A 681 11.03 21.80 -16.42
C ARG A 681 10.97 23.07 -17.24
N ILE A 682 11.45 23.01 -18.48
CA ILE A 682 11.20 24.05 -19.47
C ILE A 682 10.02 23.58 -20.30
N PHE A 683 9.00 24.42 -20.45
CA PHE A 683 7.82 24.04 -21.20
C PHE A 683 7.38 25.10 -22.19
N LEU A 684 6.85 24.63 -23.31
CA LEU A 684 6.17 25.42 -24.31
C LEU A 684 4.72 24.94 -24.39
N ARG A 685 3.76 25.85 -24.19
CA ARG A 685 2.34 25.57 -24.35
C ARG A 685 1.78 26.41 -25.46
N PHE A 686 0.88 25.82 -26.23
CA PHE A 686 0.16 26.50 -27.27
C PHE A 686 -1.29 26.06 -27.27
N GLY A 687 -2.20 26.98 -27.55
CA GLY A 687 -3.60 26.61 -27.70
C GLY A 687 -4.45 27.70 -28.29
N ASN A 688 -5.59 27.30 -28.82
CA ASN A 688 -6.62 28.23 -29.22
C ASN A 688 -8.00 27.58 -29.19
N THR A 689 -9.03 28.43 -29.22
CA THR A 689 -10.43 28.04 -29.38
C THR A 689 -11.00 28.70 -30.64
N TRP A 690 -11.92 28.01 -31.29
CA TRP A 690 -12.64 28.50 -32.48
C TRP A 690 -14.13 28.23 -32.35
N ASP A 691 -14.96 29.04 -33.02
CA ASP A 691 -16.42 28.89 -33.03
C ASP A 691 -16.89 27.66 -33.83
N SER A 692 -16.08 27.18 -34.79
CA SER A 692 -16.44 26.10 -35.69
C SER A 692 -15.20 25.47 -36.35
N LEU A 693 -15.35 24.24 -36.87
CA LEU A 693 -14.27 23.47 -37.50
C LEU A 693 -13.71 24.12 -38.77
N ASP A 694 -14.56 24.78 -39.56
CA ASP A 694 -14.19 25.47 -40.80
C ASP A 694 -13.34 26.74 -40.55
N ARG A 695 -13.33 27.25 -39.32
CA ARG A 695 -12.53 28.41 -38.90
C ARG A 695 -11.17 28.03 -38.32
N VAL A 696 -10.87 26.74 -38.21
CA VAL A 696 -9.58 26.27 -37.70
C VAL A 696 -8.50 26.60 -38.72
N ASP A 697 -7.67 27.59 -38.38
CA ASP A 697 -6.51 27.98 -39.17
C ASP A 697 -5.24 27.73 -38.35
N LEU A 698 -4.63 26.57 -38.58
CA LEU A 698 -3.36 26.19 -37.94
C LEU A 698 -2.14 26.87 -38.59
N GLY A 699 -2.31 27.51 -39.76
CA GLY A 699 -1.25 28.24 -40.45
C GLY A 699 -1.02 29.63 -39.87
N ASN A 700 -2.02 30.19 -39.19
CA ASN A 700 -1.93 31.50 -38.54
C ASN A 700 -1.39 31.39 -37.11
N VAL A 701 -0.06 31.40 -36.99
CA VAL A 701 0.66 31.32 -35.70
C VAL A 701 0.32 32.50 -34.78
N ASP A 702 -0.01 33.68 -35.33
CA ASP A 702 -0.39 34.85 -34.53
C ASP A 702 -1.74 34.70 -33.82
N ALA A 703 -2.59 33.77 -34.29
CA ALA A 703 -3.87 33.44 -33.65
C ALA A 703 -3.71 32.42 -32.50
N LEU A 704 -2.58 31.69 -32.43
CA LEU A 704 -2.31 30.75 -31.35
C LEU A 704 -1.84 31.50 -30.11
N LYS A 705 -2.45 31.20 -28.95
CA LYS A 705 -1.90 31.63 -27.67
C LYS A 705 -0.70 30.78 -27.37
N LEU A 706 0.48 31.39 -27.32
CA LEU A 706 1.76 30.74 -27.08
C LEU A 706 2.32 31.24 -25.76
N GLU A 707 2.67 30.34 -24.85
CA GLU A 707 3.43 30.65 -23.64
C GLU A 707 4.63 29.73 -23.48
N ILE A 708 5.72 30.29 -22.98
CA ILE A 708 6.88 29.54 -22.50
C ILE A 708 6.93 29.67 -20.99
N GLY A 709 7.38 28.62 -20.32
CA GLY A 709 7.58 28.65 -18.89
C GLY A 709 8.77 27.83 -18.44
N PHE A 710 9.16 28.11 -17.22
CA PHE A 710 10.17 27.39 -16.47
C PHE A 710 9.57 27.04 -15.11
N GLU A 711 9.72 25.80 -14.69
CA GLU A 711 9.36 25.33 -13.36
C GLU A 711 10.58 24.70 -12.69
N MET A 712 10.75 24.99 -11.41
CA MET A 712 11.64 24.27 -10.52
C MET A 712 10.79 23.56 -9.48
N THR A 713 11.01 22.26 -9.33
CA THR A 713 10.31 21.39 -8.39
C THR A 713 11.31 20.88 -7.37
N LEU A 714 11.02 21.13 -6.10
CA LEU A 714 11.73 20.59 -4.95
C LEU A 714 10.88 19.50 -4.34
N SER A 715 11.46 18.33 -4.09
CA SER A 715 10.72 17.21 -3.49
C SER A 715 11.55 16.39 -2.52
N GLY A 716 10.84 15.69 -1.64
CA GLY A 716 11.39 14.65 -0.78
C GLY A 716 10.35 14.21 0.26
N PRO A 717 10.75 13.46 1.28
CA PRO A 717 9.84 12.92 2.28
C PRO A 717 9.71 13.80 3.53
N THR A 718 8.65 13.56 4.31
CA THR A 718 8.37 14.12 5.65
C THR A 718 7.72 13.05 6.54
N LEU A 719 7.51 13.35 7.83
CA LEU A 719 6.84 12.50 8.83
C LEU A 719 7.37 11.06 8.85
N GLY A 720 8.61 10.89 9.28
CA GLY A 720 9.21 9.56 9.38
C GLY A 720 9.57 8.90 8.04
N GLY A 721 9.56 9.62 6.92
CA GLY A 721 9.77 9.05 5.58
C GLY A 721 8.48 8.63 4.87
N LEU A 722 7.32 8.75 5.54
CA LEU A 722 6.06 8.17 5.05
C LEU A 722 5.39 8.98 3.94
N PHE A 723 5.66 10.29 3.89
CA PHE A 723 4.87 11.21 3.07
C PHE A 723 5.75 12.03 2.14
N PRO A 724 5.53 11.99 0.82
CA PRO A 724 6.21 12.89 -0.09
C PRO A 724 5.67 14.32 0.05
N TRP A 725 6.52 15.31 -0.16
CA TRP A 725 6.13 16.70 -0.36
C TRP A 725 6.76 17.22 -1.66
N GLN A 726 6.09 18.18 -2.27
CA GLN A 726 6.56 18.81 -3.50
C GLN A 726 6.28 20.32 -3.46
N LEU A 727 7.31 21.14 -3.64
CA LEU A 727 7.21 22.58 -3.82
C LEU A 727 7.63 22.93 -5.25
N THR A 728 6.69 23.43 -6.04
CA THR A 728 6.93 23.89 -7.40
C THR A 728 6.91 25.41 -7.44
N VAL A 729 7.99 26.01 -7.94
CA VAL A 729 8.07 27.43 -8.24
C VAL A 729 8.13 27.57 -9.75
N GLY A 730 7.18 28.30 -10.32
CA GLY A 730 7.03 28.42 -11.76
C GLY A 730 7.00 29.87 -12.22
N VAL A 731 7.50 30.07 -13.43
CA VAL A 731 7.48 31.35 -14.13
C VAL A 731 6.98 31.12 -15.55
N THR A 732 6.04 31.94 -16.00
CA THR A 732 5.49 31.86 -17.35
C THR A 732 5.51 33.22 -18.04
N TYR A 733 5.69 33.17 -19.36
CA TYR A 733 5.75 34.34 -20.21
C TYR A 733 4.98 34.09 -21.53
N PRO A 734 4.05 34.99 -21.91
CA PRO A 734 3.31 34.89 -23.15
C PRO A 734 4.17 35.33 -24.34
N LEU A 735 4.36 34.44 -25.31
CA LEU A 735 5.08 34.70 -26.56
C LEU A 735 4.17 35.33 -27.63
N SER A 736 2.88 35.02 -27.62
CA SER A 736 1.89 35.64 -28.50
C SER A 736 1.46 37.03 -28.01
N PRO A 737 0.96 37.93 -28.88
CA PRO A 737 0.42 39.22 -28.46
C PRO A 737 -0.75 39.08 -27.47
N ILE A 738 -0.80 39.96 -26.47
CA ILE A 738 -1.94 40.09 -25.57
C ILE A 738 -2.80 41.26 -26.07
N LEU A 739 -4.04 40.97 -26.48
CA LEU A 739 -4.97 42.00 -26.92
C LEU A 739 -5.35 42.92 -25.74
N GLY A 740 -4.93 44.18 -25.76
CA GLY A 740 -5.31 45.18 -24.75
C GLY A 740 -4.50 45.17 -23.45
N GLY A 741 -3.33 44.52 -23.41
CA GLY A 741 -2.44 44.50 -22.23
C GLY A 741 -0.96 44.32 -22.58
N GLU A 742 -0.07 44.59 -21.64
CA GLU A 742 1.37 44.34 -21.78
C GLU A 742 1.71 42.86 -21.50
N ARG A 743 2.73 42.33 -22.18
CA ARG A 743 3.28 41.01 -21.85
C ARG A 743 3.97 41.09 -20.50
N GLN A 744 3.49 40.32 -19.54
CA GLN A 744 4.06 40.27 -18.19
C GLN A 744 4.51 38.87 -17.84
N ILE A 745 5.61 38.80 -17.08
CA ILE A 745 6.05 37.57 -16.45
C ILE A 745 5.10 37.27 -15.31
N LYS A 746 4.55 36.06 -15.28
CA LYS A 746 3.72 35.57 -14.18
C LYS A 746 4.50 34.55 -13.36
N GLN A 747 4.47 34.72 -12.05
CA GLN A 747 5.06 33.79 -11.09
C GLN A 747 3.94 33.03 -10.40
N TYR A 748 4.17 31.75 -10.10
CA TYR A 748 3.30 30.97 -9.25
C TYR A 748 4.12 30.04 -8.37
N ILE A 749 3.52 29.68 -7.25
CA ILE A 749 4.03 28.70 -6.32
C ILE A 749 2.92 27.67 -6.10
N GLY A 750 3.25 26.41 -6.29
CA GLY A 750 2.42 25.27 -5.91
C GLY A 750 3.11 24.53 -4.78
N LEU A 751 2.38 24.26 -3.71
CA LEU A 751 2.80 23.31 -2.69
C LEU A 751 1.83 22.13 -2.80
N SER A 752 2.36 20.94 -2.98
CA SER A 752 1.62 19.69 -2.86
C SER A 752 2.17 18.94 -1.68
N THR A 753 1.29 18.65 -0.74
CA THR A 753 1.57 17.74 0.36
C THR A 753 0.38 16.81 0.51
N PRO A 754 0.51 15.65 1.17
CA PRO A 754 -0.64 14.81 1.49
C PRO A 754 -1.70 15.52 2.35
N PHE A 755 -1.38 16.70 2.90
CA PHE A 755 -2.25 17.50 3.76
C PHE A 755 -2.88 18.71 3.06
N PHE A 756 -2.38 19.11 1.87
CA PHE A 756 -2.76 20.36 1.19
C PHE A 756 -2.68 20.27 -0.34
#